data_AF-A0AA88IEA8-F1
#
_entry.id   AF-A0AA88IEA8-F1
#
_cell.length_a   1.000
_cell.length_b   1.000
_cell.length_c   1.000
_cell.angle_alpha   90.00
_cell.angle_beta   90.00
_cell.angle_gamma   90.00
#
_symmetry.space_group_name_H-M   'P 1'
#
loop_
_entity.id
_entity.type
_entity.pdbx_description
1 polymer ?
#
loop_
_entity_poly.entity_id
_entity_poly.type
_entity_poly.pdbx_seq_one_letter_code
_entity_poly.pdbx_strand_id
1 'polypeptide(L)'
;MKEDRFGTVEEEQTVGRATGKLRNFIIEPFVPHAETDEAYVCIYSHRYGDTILFYHQGGVDIGDVDEKAMKLDVPVDTLVSQDDIKSKLLGELESSKQGLVAKFIHDLYTAYVTLFFTYLEINPLVVVKDQIYVLDLAAKLDATADFVCRPRWGDIEYPPPFGRDAYPEEAYIADLDAKSGASLKLTILNKSGRIWTMVAGGGASVIYSDTICDLGGASELANYGEYSGAPTEQQTYEYAKTILGLMTQEKHPDGKVLIIGGGIANFTNVAATFKGITKALLENQTLLKDHNISIFARRAGPNYQEGLRIMRDVGSSLGIPFFVFGPETHMTAVVGMALGKRSIPRHLEGETTTASFLLPGGQSKTEPATPKNGQTPLSRTTSQQSTTAVDGSTADKKKPAYALFTKNTKAIIWGMQTRAVQGMLDFDFVCRRSEPSIVAMTYPLTGDHKQKFYWGHKEILIPLYKNMGDAIRKHPEADVLVNFASLRSAYESTIEAMNFPQIRTIAIIAEGIPENYTRKLIKEADERGVTIIGPATVGGIKPGVFKIGNTGGMMDNILYSKLYRPGSVAYVSRSGGMSNELNNIISHATNGVAEGIAIGGDRYPGSTFMDHLLRYEADPDIKMLVLLGEVGGVEEYEVIKAVEEKRLTKPLVAWCIGTCSGMFSSEVQFGHAGACANAERETALAKNRALAAIGAHVPQSFDDLGDLIRKVYTDLVNKGSIEPQPEVPPPTVPMDYSWARTSDHEPRRGQAPSPQQMTYYPTTFVSTSERSSDHPRRGGITHLPDRCWSRLPTKEPKNDPER
;
A
#
# COMPACT_ATOMS: atom_id res chain seq x y z
N MET A 1 57.16 19.50 -20.51
CA MET A 1 56.53 19.50 -19.17
C MET A 1 55.33 20.44 -19.20
N LYS A 2 54.14 19.91 -18.84
CA LYS A 2 52.80 20.53 -18.78
C LYS A 2 51.81 20.06 -19.86
N GLU A 3 51.61 18.76 -19.94
CA GLU A 3 50.31 18.15 -20.24
C GLU A 3 50.00 17.27 -19.03
N ASP A 4 49.32 17.83 -18.03
CA ASP A 4 48.73 17.12 -16.88
C ASP A 4 48.06 18.17 -15.96
N ARG A 5 47.02 18.83 -16.48
CA ARG A 5 46.17 19.75 -15.68
C ARG A 5 44.67 19.56 -15.89
N PHE A 6 44.28 18.47 -16.52
CA PHE A 6 42.91 17.99 -16.43
C PHE A 6 43.02 16.68 -15.67
N GLY A 7 42.65 16.70 -14.39
CA GLY A 7 42.49 15.47 -13.61
C GLY A 7 41.64 14.50 -14.43
N THR A 8 42.00 13.23 -14.39
CA THR A 8 41.27 12.18 -15.11
C THR A 8 39.79 12.30 -14.77
N VAL A 9 38.92 12.24 -15.79
CA VAL A 9 37.45 12.40 -15.77
C VAL A 9 36.72 11.39 -14.84
N GLU A 10 37.47 10.64 -14.03
CA GLU A 10 37.00 9.63 -13.09
C GLU A 10 37.25 9.96 -11.61
N GLU A 11 37.76 11.14 -11.27
CA GLU A 11 37.96 11.52 -9.87
C GLU A 11 36.62 11.64 -9.13
N GLU A 12 36.58 11.06 -7.92
CA GLU A 12 35.44 11.17 -7.02
C GLU A 12 35.30 12.59 -6.49
N GLN A 13 34.08 13.12 -6.50
CA GLN A 13 33.72 14.40 -5.93
C GLN A 13 32.79 14.20 -4.76
N THR A 14 32.91 15.04 -3.74
CA THR A 14 32.06 15.00 -2.56
C THR A 14 31.20 16.25 -2.48
N VAL A 15 29.88 16.04 -2.42
CA VAL A 15 28.88 17.09 -2.24
C VAL A 15 28.04 16.73 -1.01
N GLY A 16 28.16 17.53 0.04
CA GLY A 16 27.54 17.22 1.33
C GLY A 16 28.05 15.90 1.91
N ARG A 17 27.15 14.91 2.07
CA ARG A 17 27.48 13.55 2.55
C ARG A 17 27.65 12.52 1.44
N ALA A 18 27.41 12.91 0.19
CA ALA A 18 27.46 12.03 -0.96
C ALA A 18 28.80 12.15 -1.69
N THR A 19 29.40 11.02 -2.06
CA THR A 19 30.62 10.96 -2.86
C THR A 19 30.32 10.16 -4.13
N GLY A 20 30.66 10.70 -5.30
CA GLY A 20 30.39 10.07 -6.59
C GLY A 20 31.29 10.58 -7.70
N LYS A 21 31.34 9.84 -8.82
CA LYS A 21 32.13 10.22 -10.01
C LYS A 21 31.34 11.17 -10.92
N LEU A 22 32.02 12.17 -11.49
CA LEU A 22 31.43 13.05 -12.50
C LEU A 22 31.47 12.38 -13.89
N ARG A 23 30.33 11.81 -14.32
CA ARG A 23 30.25 11.08 -15.61
C ARG A 23 29.46 11.80 -16.70
N ASN A 24 28.61 12.75 -16.33
CA ASN A 24 27.72 13.44 -17.24
C ASN A 24 27.94 14.95 -17.13
N PHE A 25 28.18 15.59 -18.28
CA PHE A 25 28.40 17.03 -18.38
C PHE A 25 27.48 17.60 -19.46
N ILE A 26 26.94 18.78 -19.21
CA ILE A 26 26.18 19.55 -20.19
C ILE A 26 27.08 20.72 -20.60
N ILE A 27 27.27 20.90 -21.90
CA ILE A 27 28.03 22.03 -22.47
C ILE A 27 27.05 22.90 -23.24
N GLU A 28 26.92 24.15 -22.80
CA GLU A 28 25.98 25.11 -23.37
C GLU A 28 26.71 26.39 -23.82
N PRO A 29 26.13 27.16 -24.75
CA PRO A 29 26.69 28.45 -25.13
C PRO A 29 26.75 29.40 -23.93
N PHE A 30 27.90 30.05 -23.73
CA PHE A 30 28.02 31.12 -22.74
C PHE A 30 27.12 32.30 -23.14
N VAL A 31 26.30 32.77 -22.20
CA VAL A 31 25.44 33.95 -22.37
C VAL A 31 26.06 35.12 -21.61
N PRO A 32 26.60 36.16 -22.26
CA PRO A 32 27.08 37.35 -21.55
C PRO A 32 25.91 38.17 -20.97
N HIS A 33 25.88 38.36 -19.65
CA HIS A 33 24.83 39.10 -18.93
C HIS A 33 25.40 39.75 -17.66
N ALA A 34 24.65 40.68 -17.06
CA ALA A 34 24.94 41.24 -15.73
C ALA A 34 24.05 40.57 -14.67
N GLU A 35 24.42 40.67 -13.39
CA GLU A 35 23.61 40.16 -12.26
C GLU A 35 22.17 40.74 -12.26
N THR A 36 22.01 41.99 -12.69
CA THR A 36 20.69 42.64 -12.83
C THR A 36 19.82 42.08 -13.96
N ASP A 37 20.38 41.20 -14.78
CA ASP A 37 19.65 40.48 -15.82
C ASP A 37 19.18 39.09 -15.34
N GLU A 38 19.61 38.64 -14.16
CA GLU A 38 19.22 37.37 -13.56
C GLU A 38 17.93 37.49 -12.74
N ALA A 39 17.02 36.55 -12.93
CA ALA A 39 15.81 36.38 -12.15
C ALA A 39 15.66 34.92 -11.72
N TYR A 40 14.71 34.67 -10.85
CA TYR A 40 14.36 33.36 -10.32
C TYR A 40 12.90 33.05 -10.61
N VAL A 41 12.63 31.82 -11.03
CA VAL A 41 11.26 31.28 -11.15
C VAL A 41 11.24 29.87 -10.57
N CYS A 42 10.24 29.58 -9.73
CA CYS A 42 9.96 28.22 -9.28
C CYS A 42 8.46 27.94 -9.27
N ILE A 43 8.07 26.72 -9.62
CA ILE A 43 6.69 26.24 -9.63
C ILE A 43 6.68 24.90 -8.90
N TYR A 44 5.87 24.78 -7.84
CA TYR A 44 5.72 23.52 -7.12
C TYR A 44 4.27 23.22 -6.78
N SER A 45 3.95 21.93 -6.76
CA SER A 45 2.61 21.43 -6.46
C SER A 45 2.42 21.25 -4.96
N HIS A 46 1.25 21.64 -4.46
CA HIS A 46 0.75 21.27 -3.13
C HIS A 46 -0.70 20.75 -3.24
N ARG A 47 -1.29 20.33 -2.11
CA ARG A 47 -2.62 19.69 -2.07
C ARG A 47 -3.73 20.49 -2.76
N TYR A 48 -3.70 21.82 -2.61
CA TYR A 48 -4.80 22.71 -2.99
C TYR A 48 -4.54 23.50 -4.29
N GLY A 49 -3.36 23.34 -4.89
CA GLY A 49 -2.97 24.11 -6.07
C GLY A 49 -1.48 24.00 -6.36
N ASP A 50 -1.01 24.88 -7.22
CA ASP A 50 0.40 25.08 -7.51
C ASP A 50 0.81 26.48 -7.04
N THR A 51 2.02 26.63 -6.51
CA THR A 51 2.57 27.95 -6.17
C THR A 51 3.61 28.33 -7.22
N ILE A 52 3.49 29.55 -7.76
CA ILE A 52 4.50 30.17 -8.62
C ILE A 52 5.28 31.19 -7.77
N LEU A 53 6.58 30.99 -7.67
CA LEU A 53 7.53 31.91 -7.04
C LEU A 53 8.27 32.73 -8.11
N PHE A 54 8.45 34.01 -7.84
CA PHE A 54 9.32 34.87 -8.64
C PHE A 54 10.17 35.76 -7.74
N TYR A 55 11.46 35.90 -8.08
CA TYR A 55 12.33 36.88 -7.46
C TYR A 55 13.19 37.57 -8.52
N HIS A 56 13.30 38.89 -8.43
CA HIS A 56 13.94 39.71 -9.46
C HIS A 56 15.47 39.73 -9.38
N GLN A 57 16.06 39.08 -8.37
CA GLN A 57 17.51 38.89 -8.20
C GLN A 57 17.81 37.40 -8.12
N GLY A 58 18.06 36.79 -9.28
CA GLY A 58 18.44 35.38 -9.37
C GLY A 58 19.89 35.12 -8.97
N GLY A 59 20.40 33.96 -9.42
CA GLY A 59 21.81 33.62 -9.33
C GLY A 59 22.17 32.75 -8.13
N VAL A 60 23.49 32.57 -7.95
CA VAL A 60 24.05 31.69 -6.90
C VAL A 60 23.82 32.25 -5.50
N ASP A 61 23.80 33.59 -5.35
CA ASP A 61 23.73 34.29 -4.06
C ASP A 61 22.30 34.71 -3.65
N ILE A 62 21.28 33.97 -4.09
CA ILE A 62 19.86 34.28 -3.87
C ILE A 62 19.43 34.25 -2.38
N GLY A 63 20.10 33.44 -1.56
CA GLY A 63 19.78 33.25 -0.14
C GLY A 63 18.45 32.51 0.08
N ASP A 64 17.72 32.83 1.17
CA ASP A 64 16.41 32.24 1.44
C ASP A 64 15.35 32.83 0.50
N VAL A 65 15.14 32.15 -0.63
CA VAL A 65 14.20 32.57 -1.66
C VAL A 65 12.75 32.40 -1.22
N ASP A 66 12.45 31.49 -0.30
CA ASP A 66 11.10 31.26 0.18
C ASP A 66 10.55 32.44 0.99
N GLU A 67 11.42 33.18 1.68
CA GLU A 67 11.05 34.41 2.39
C GLU A 67 11.03 35.63 1.46
N LYS A 68 11.91 35.67 0.44
CA LYS A 68 12.11 36.85 -0.42
C LYS A 68 11.22 36.90 -1.65
N ALA A 69 10.87 35.74 -2.21
CA ALA A 69 10.16 35.66 -3.47
C ALA A 69 8.70 36.09 -3.33
N MET A 70 8.20 36.75 -4.38
CA MET A 70 6.78 36.97 -4.57
C MET A 70 6.11 35.62 -4.87
N LYS A 71 4.95 35.39 -4.26
CA LYS A 71 4.21 34.12 -4.38
C LYS A 71 2.85 34.34 -5.05
N LEU A 72 2.49 33.43 -5.94
CA LEU A 72 1.17 33.36 -6.57
C LEU A 72 0.66 31.93 -6.53
N ASP A 73 -0.36 31.70 -5.72
CA ASP A 73 -1.05 30.41 -5.66
C ASP A 73 -2.10 30.31 -6.77
N VAL A 74 -2.05 29.22 -7.52
CA VAL A 74 -2.97 28.85 -8.59
C VAL A 74 -3.79 27.65 -8.13
N PRO A 75 -5.09 27.82 -7.80
CA PRO A 75 -5.94 26.73 -7.35
C PRO A 75 -6.07 25.59 -8.36
N VAL A 76 -6.32 24.37 -7.88
CA VAL A 76 -6.57 23.19 -8.73
C VAL A 76 -7.68 23.47 -9.77
N ASP A 77 -7.45 23.04 -11.01
CA ASP A 77 -8.31 23.25 -12.18
C ASP A 77 -8.54 24.73 -12.55
N THR A 78 -7.59 25.60 -12.24
CA THR A 78 -7.58 26.98 -12.71
C THR A 78 -6.34 27.27 -13.56
N LEU A 79 -6.39 28.36 -14.32
CA LEU A 79 -5.26 28.89 -15.08
C LEU A 79 -4.94 30.29 -14.58
N VAL A 80 -3.69 30.69 -14.72
CA VAL A 80 -3.21 32.03 -14.36
C VAL A 80 -3.16 32.92 -15.60
N SER A 81 -3.54 34.20 -15.49
CA SER A 81 -3.42 35.17 -16.58
C SER A 81 -2.07 35.89 -16.56
N GLN A 82 -1.63 36.43 -17.71
CA GLN A 82 -0.43 37.26 -17.77
C GLN A 82 -0.54 38.52 -16.92
N ASP A 83 -1.76 39.09 -16.79
CA ASP A 83 -2.01 40.26 -15.96
C ASP A 83 -1.89 39.95 -14.47
N ASP A 84 -2.35 38.77 -14.03
CA ASP A 84 -2.15 38.29 -12.65
C ASP A 84 -0.68 38.10 -12.34
N ILE A 85 0.08 37.46 -13.24
CA ILE A 85 1.52 37.28 -13.09
C ILE A 85 2.20 38.65 -12.98
N LYS A 86 1.92 39.56 -13.92
CA LYS A 86 2.54 40.89 -13.95
C LYS A 86 2.25 41.68 -12.68
N SER A 87 1.01 41.69 -12.22
CA SER A 87 0.59 42.48 -11.06
C SER A 87 1.04 41.89 -9.72
N LYS A 88 1.10 40.56 -9.58
CA LYS A 88 1.39 39.90 -8.30
C LYS A 88 2.84 39.47 -8.13
N LEU A 89 3.53 39.12 -9.22
CA LEU A 89 4.90 38.57 -9.16
C LEU A 89 5.96 39.56 -9.60
N LEU A 90 5.68 40.39 -10.61
CA LEU A 90 6.73 41.13 -11.33
C LEU A 90 6.86 42.61 -10.91
N GLY A 91 6.31 43.00 -9.76
CA GLY A 91 6.25 44.41 -9.33
C GLY A 91 7.62 45.08 -9.19
N GLU A 92 8.64 44.32 -8.79
CA GLU A 92 10.01 44.80 -8.60
C GLU A 92 10.90 44.65 -9.85
N LEU A 93 10.41 43.94 -10.88
CA LEU A 93 11.11 43.79 -12.15
C LEU A 93 10.94 45.04 -13.01
N GLU A 94 11.99 45.44 -13.73
CA GLU A 94 11.97 46.57 -14.67
C GLU A 94 10.77 46.49 -15.63
N SER A 95 10.01 47.59 -15.76
CA SER A 95 8.74 47.60 -16.51
C SER A 95 8.86 47.22 -17.98
N SER A 96 10.04 47.44 -18.59
CA SER A 96 10.37 47.03 -19.96
C SER A 96 10.40 45.49 -20.09
N LYS A 97 10.88 44.77 -19.07
CA LYS A 97 11.03 43.31 -19.03
C LYS A 97 9.75 42.58 -18.63
N GLN A 98 8.86 43.24 -17.87
CA GLN A 98 7.66 42.62 -17.28
C GLN A 98 6.75 41.92 -18.30
N GLY A 99 6.51 42.50 -19.48
CA GLY A 99 5.63 41.89 -20.48
C GLY A 99 6.16 40.56 -21.02
N LEU A 100 7.46 40.53 -21.31
CA LEU A 100 8.14 39.34 -21.82
C LEU A 100 8.18 38.22 -20.76
N VAL A 101 8.55 38.57 -19.52
CA VAL A 101 8.63 37.61 -18.41
C VAL A 101 7.25 37.09 -18.01
N ALA A 102 6.21 37.93 -18.01
CA ALA A 102 4.85 37.50 -17.72
C ALA A 102 4.35 36.47 -18.74
N LYS A 103 4.62 36.70 -20.03
CA LYS A 103 4.30 35.73 -21.08
C LYS A 103 5.07 34.42 -20.89
N PHE A 104 6.36 34.50 -20.56
CA PHE A 104 7.18 33.31 -20.35
C PHE A 104 6.68 32.47 -19.17
N ILE A 105 6.42 33.09 -18.02
CA ILE A 105 5.89 32.38 -16.83
C ILE A 105 4.53 31.75 -17.12
N HIS A 106 3.66 32.44 -17.86
CA HIS A 106 2.37 31.89 -18.30
C HIS A 106 2.54 30.62 -19.15
N ASP A 107 3.42 30.67 -20.15
CA ASP A 107 3.67 29.54 -21.05
C ASP A 107 4.41 28.40 -20.33
N LEU A 108 5.31 28.74 -19.40
CA LEU A 108 6.01 27.80 -18.53
C LEU A 108 5.04 27.07 -17.60
N TYR A 109 4.10 27.78 -16.98
CA TYR A 109 3.05 27.18 -16.16
C TYR A 109 2.12 26.28 -16.99
N THR A 110 1.80 26.70 -18.23
CA THR A 110 1.05 25.85 -19.15
C THR A 110 1.81 24.55 -19.44
N ALA A 111 3.12 24.60 -19.67
CA ALA A 111 3.96 23.42 -19.86
C ALA A 111 4.03 22.56 -18.58
N TYR A 112 4.19 23.19 -17.41
CA TYR A 112 4.20 22.55 -16.10
C TYR A 112 2.97 21.64 -15.90
N VAL A 113 1.78 22.21 -16.09
CA VAL A 113 0.51 21.48 -15.95
C VAL A 113 0.35 20.42 -17.04
N THR A 114 0.66 20.78 -18.29
CA THR A 114 0.46 19.93 -19.47
C THR A 114 1.32 18.66 -19.40
N LEU A 115 2.56 18.80 -18.91
CA LEU A 115 3.55 17.74 -18.84
C LEU A 115 3.62 17.07 -17.46
N PHE A 116 2.71 17.39 -16.53
CA PHE A 116 2.62 16.75 -15.20
C PHE A 116 3.92 16.91 -14.38
N PHE A 117 4.47 18.12 -14.35
CA PHE A 117 5.50 18.47 -13.38
C PHE A 117 4.91 18.58 -11.97
N THR A 118 5.73 18.25 -10.97
CA THR A 118 5.43 18.48 -9.55
C THR A 118 6.37 19.51 -8.92
N TYR A 119 7.52 19.75 -9.56
CA TYR A 119 8.50 20.77 -9.23
C TYR A 119 9.20 21.23 -10.52
N LEU A 120 9.40 22.53 -10.67
CA LEU A 120 10.18 23.12 -11.76
C LEU A 120 10.79 24.43 -11.27
N GLU A 121 12.10 24.53 -11.31
CA GLU A 121 12.87 25.70 -10.88
C GLU A 121 13.86 26.10 -11.98
N ILE A 122 13.97 27.40 -12.22
CA ILE A 122 14.94 28.01 -13.12
C ILE A 122 15.74 29.05 -12.33
N ASN A 123 17.04 28.79 -12.13
CA ASN A 123 17.93 29.71 -11.43
C ASN A 123 19.39 29.68 -11.96
N PRO A 124 19.84 30.69 -12.74
CA PRO A 124 19.13 31.91 -13.10
C PRO A 124 18.29 31.80 -14.38
N LEU A 125 17.16 32.52 -14.38
CA LEU A 125 16.45 32.95 -15.58
C LEU A 125 17.08 34.27 -16.05
N VAL A 126 17.73 34.30 -17.22
CA VAL A 126 18.42 35.51 -17.71
C VAL A 126 17.58 36.24 -18.74
N VAL A 127 17.41 37.55 -18.56
CA VAL A 127 16.59 38.41 -19.42
C VAL A 127 17.42 39.57 -20.00
N VAL A 128 17.87 39.41 -21.25
CA VAL A 128 18.77 40.35 -21.95
C VAL A 128 18.22 40.67 -23.36
N LYS A 129 18.19 41.95 -23.74
CA LYS A 129 17.81 42.41 -25.11
C LYS A 129 16.52 41.78 -25.65
N ASP A 130 15.47 41.77 -24.83
CA ASP A 130 14.16 41.18 -25.15
C ASP A 130 14.19 39.66 -25.43
N GLN A 131 15.21 38.95 -24.94
CA GLN A 131 15.31 37.49 -24.98
C GLN A 131 15.41 36.91 -23.58
N ILE A 132 14.94 35.67 -23.45
CA ILE A 132 15.03 34.87 -22.22
C ILE A 132 15.96 33.70 -22.47
N TYR A 133 16.88 33.48 -21.54
CA TYR A 133 17.77 32.32 -21.49
C TYR A 133 17.53 31.58 -20.18
N VAL A 134 17.34 30.27 -20.27
CA VAL A 134 17.23 29.36 -19.12
C VAL A 134 18.64 28.79 -18.91
N LEU A 135 19.36 29.26 -17.90
CA LEU A 135 20.75 28.81 -17.67
C LEU A 135 20.85 27.61 -16.73
N ASP A 136 19.80 27.36 -15.94
CA ASP A 136 19.68 26.18 -15.10
C ASP A 136 18.23 25.74 -15.04
N LEU A 137 18.00 24.44 -14.88
CA LEU A 137 16.68 23.86 -14.74
C LEU A 137 16.74 22.65 -13.81
N ALA A 138 16.09 22.76 -12.65
CA ALA A 138 15.83 21.64 -11.76
C ALA A 138 14.34 21.29 -11.83
N ALA A 139 14.00 20.02 -12.08
CA ALA A 139 12.61 19.63 -12.22
C ALA A 139 12.30 18.21 -11.73
N LYS A 140 11.06 18.00 -11.30
CA LYS A 140 10.50 16.68 -10.95
C LYS A 140 9.20 16.48 -11.71
N LEU A 141 9.05 15.30 -12.31
CA LEU A 141 7.83 14.86 -13.00
C LEU A 141 7.07 13.85 -12.12
N ASP A 142 5.76 13.84 -12.22
CA ASP A 142 4.93 12.78 -11.66
C ASP A 142 5.02 11.52 -12.53
N ALA A 143 5.97 10.64 -12.25
CA ALA A 143 6.21 9.43 -13.05
C ALA A 143 4.97 8.54 -13.25
N THR A 144 3.97 8.62 -12.37
CA THR A 144 2.72 7.85 -12.52
C THR A 144 1.86 8.34 -13.68
N ALA A 145 2.11 9.56 -14.17
CA ALA A 145 1.49 10.14 -15.36
C ALA A 145 2.09 9.62 -16.68
N ASP A 146 3.06 8.69 -16.68
CA ASP A 146 3.65 8.14 -17.91
C ASP A 146 2.58 7.71 -18.91
N PHE A 147 1.55 6.99 -18.46
CA PHE A 147 0.52 6.50 -19.37
C PHE A 147 -0.30 7.61 -20.07
N VAL A 148 -0.29 8.82 -19.52
CA VAL A 148 -0.91 10.02 -20.10
C VAL A 148 0.11 10.79 -20.93
N CYS A 149 1.35 10.88 -20.46
CA CYS A 149 2.38 11.77 -20.98
C CYS A 149 3.37 11.11 -21.93
N ARG A 150 3.40 9.79 -22.07
CA ARG A 150 4.35 9.04 -22.92
C ARG A 150 4.45 9.57 -24.36
N PRO A 151 3.37 9.97 -25.05
CA PRO A 151 3.50 10.56 -26.39
C PRO A 151 4.30 11.87 -26.43
N ARG A 152 4.45 12.56 -25.29
CA ARG A 152 5.15 13.84 -25.15
C ARG A 152 6.51 13.69 -24.47
N TRP A 153 6.62 12.80 -23.49
CA TRP A 153 7.88 12.54 -22.77
C TRP A 153 8.86 11.68 -23.58
N GLY A 154 8.36 10.80 -24.44
CA GLY A 154 9.22 9.79 -25.08
C GLY A 154 9.76 8.79 -24.06
N ASP A 155 10.97 8.30 -24.29
CA ASP A 155 11.68 7.40 -23.37
C ASP A 155 12.48 8.22 -22.36
N ILE A 156 11.76 8.81 -21.39
CA ILE A 156 12.37 9.66 -20.36
C ILE A 156 13.19 8.84 -19.36
N GLU A 157 14.35 9.37 -18.97
CA GLU A 157 15.23 8.77 -17.96
C GLU A 157 15.12 9.51 -16.62
N TYR A 158 15.07 8.75 -15.52
CA TYR A 158 15.07 9.28 -14.15
C TYR A 158 16.44 8.98 -13.51
N PRO A 159 17.39 9.93 -13.51
CA PRO A 159 18.72 9.69 -12.98
C PRO A 159 18.67 9.45 -11.45
N PRO A 160 19.53 8.58 -10.89
CA PRO A 160 19.66 8.44 -9.45
C PRO A 160 20.24 9.71 -8.82
N PRO A 161 20.05 9.93 -7.51
CA PRO A 161 20.72 10.99 -6.77
C PRO A 161 22.25 10.89 -6.88
N PHE A 162 22.93 12.04 -6.82
CA PHE A 162 24.40 12.08 -6.81
C PHE A 162 24.97 11.21 -5.68
N GLY A 163 26.06 10.49 -5.99
CA GLY A 163 26.69 9.53 -5.08
C GLY A 163 26.12 8.11 -5.14
N ARG A 164 25.09 7.85 -5.96
CA ARG A 164 24.60 6.50 -6.25
C ARG A 164 24.74 6.19 -7.74
N ASP A 165 25.26 5.00 -8.04
CA ASP A 165 25.29 4.48 -9.41
C ASP A 165 23.90 3.98 -9.84
N ALA A 166 23.59 4.13 -11.13
CA ALA A 166 22.43 3.46 -11.72
C ALA A 166 22.79 1.99 -11.98
N TYR A 167 21.95 1.06 -11.53
CA TYR A 167 22.17 -0.36 -11.74
C TYR A 167 21.17 -0.96 -12.75
N PRO A 168 21.61 -1.87 -13.64
CA PRO A 168 20.71 -2.53 -14.58
C PRO A 168 19.64 -3.37 -13.87
N GLU A 169 19.95 -3.89 -12.67
CA GLU A 169 18.99 -4.61 -11.84
C GLU A 169 17.86 -3.72 -11.31
N GLU A 170 18.14 -2.45 -10.96
CA GLU A 170 17.10 -1.50 -10.57
C GLU A 170 16.17 -1.18 -11.75
N ALA A 171 16.75 -0.95 -12.94
CA ALA A 171 15.99 -0.71 -14.16
C ALA A 171 15.11 -1.91 -14.56
N TYR A 172 15.61 -3.14 -14.37
CA TYR A 172 14.84 -4.36 -14.61
C TYR A 172 13.63 -4.47 -13.67
N ILE A 173 13.81 -4.18 -12.37
CA ILE A 173 12.69 -4.18 -11.42
C ILE A 173 11.68 -3.06 -11.74
N ALA A 174 12.15 -1.87 -12.11
CA ALA A 174 11.29 -0.77 -12.53
C ALA A 174 10.46 -1.12 -13.79
N ASP A 175 11.02 -1.86 -14.74
CA ASP A 175 10.30 -2.35 -15.92
C ASP A 175 9.22 -3.40 -15.55
N LEU A 176 9.51 -4.30 -14.60
CA LEU A 176 8.53 -5.25 -14.08
C LEU A 176 7.36 -4.53 -13.37
N ASP A 177 7.68 -3.50 -12.60
CA ASP A 177 6.72 -2.64 -11.89
C ASP A 177 5.77 -1.94 -12.87
N ALA A 178 6.32 -1.25 -13.89
CA ALA A 178 5.55 -0.52 -14.89
C ALA A 178 4.59 -1.40 -15.72
N LYS A 179 4.86 -2.70 -15.80
CA LYS A 179 4.04 -3.71 -16.53
C LYS A 179 3.03 -4.43 -15.63
N SER A 180 2.92 -4.04 -14.37
CA SER A 180 2.16 -4.72 -13.34
C SER A 180 1.13 -3.79 -12.68
N GLY A 181 0.08 -4.37 -12.10
CA GLY A 181 -0.77 -3.68 -11.13
C GLY A 181 -0.32 -3.86 -9.67
N ALA A 182 0.69 -4.70 -9.47
CA ALA A 182 1.42 -4.89 -8.21
C ALA A 182 2.64 -3.95 -8.17
N SER A 183 3.07 -3.55 -6.96
CA SER A 183 4.23 -2.67 -6.76
C SER A 183 5.50 -3.50 -6.53
N LEU A 184 6.57 -3.18 -7.25
CA LEU A 184 7.89 -3.83 -7.17
C LEU A 184 8.98 -2.75 -7.16
N LYS A 185 9.65 -2.53 -6.03
CA LYS A 185 10.65 -1.47 -5.87
C LYS A 185 11.98 -2.04 -5.42
N LEU A 186 13.07 -1.60 -6.01
CA LEU A 186 14.43 -1.94 -5.59
C LEU A 186 15.34 -0.73 -5.70
N THR A 187 16.12 -0.49 -4.65
CA THR A 187 17.19 0.51 -4.61
C THR A 187 18.40 -0.11 -3.92
N ILE A 188 19.54 -0.09 -4.59
CA ILE A 188 20.81 -0.61 -4.06
C ILE A 188 21.49 0.52 -3.28
N LEU A 189 21.70 0.30 -1.99
CA LEU A 189 22.28 1.27 -1.05
C LEU A 189 23.78 1.03 -0.86
N ASN A 190 24.15 -0.23 -0.59
CA ASN A 190 25.52 -0.68 -0.45
C ASN A 190 25.66 -2.08 -1.04
N LYS A 191 26.13 -2.17 -2.28
CA LYS A 191 26.27 -3.44 -3.00
C LYS A 191 27.11 -4.49 -2.25
N SER A 192 28.12 -4.06 -1.50
CA SER A 192 28.99 -4.94 -0.70
C SER A 192 28.45 -5.23 0.70
N GLY A 193 27.35 -4.59 1.10
CA GLY A 193 26.69 -4.80 2.38
C GLY A 193 26.22 -6.23 2.57
N ARG A 194 26.28 -6.71 3.83
CA ARG A 194 25.91 -8.08 4.17
C ARG A 194 24.43 -8.28 4.50
N ILE A 195 23.65 -7.22 4.72
CA ILE A 195 22.25 -7.30 5.14
C ILE A 195 21.36 -7.01 3.93
N TRP A 196 20.70 -8.04 3.41
CA TRP A 196 19.78 -7.95 2.28
C TRP A 196 18.34 -8.12 2.75
N THR A 197 17.42 -7.38 2.13
CA THR A 197 16.01 -7.40 2.49
C THR A 197 15.14 -7.71 1.28
N MET A 198 14.14 -8.57 1.49
CA MET A 198 13.07 -8.88 0.55
C MET A 198 11.74 -8.85 1.32
N VAL A 199 11.30 -7.63 1.62
CA VAL A 199 10.14 -7.37 2.49
C VAL A 199 8.92 -7.04 1.65
N ALA A 200 7.75 -7.57 2.00
CA ALA A 200 6.53 -7.21 1.29
C ALA A 200 5.74 -6.09 1.97
N GLY A 201 5.40 -5.05 1.19
CA GLY A 201 4.66 -3.86 1.62
C GLY A 201 5.58 -2.67 1.93
N GLY A 202 5.33 -1.53 1.29
CA GLY A 202 6.10 -0.29 1.49
C GLY A 202 6.26 0.14 2.94
N GLY A 203 5.16 0.24 3.71
CA GLY A 203 5.25 0.58 5.14
C GLY A 203 6.03 -0.45 5.97
N ALA A 204 5.94 -1.74 5.63
CA ALA A 204 6.69 -2.77 6.33
C ALA A 204 8.19 -2.69 5.98
N SER A 205 8.56 -2.54 4.71
CA SER A 205 9.96 -2.43 4.30
C SER A 205 10.67 -1.27 5.00
N VAL A 206 10.00 -0.13 5.13
CA VAL A 206 10.50 1.02 5.90
C VAL A 206 10.77 0.65 7.36
N ILE A 207 9.84 -0.01 8.05
CA ILE A 207 10.02 -0.40 9.46
C ILE A 207 11.14 -1.44 9.63
N TYR A 208 11.30 -2.38 8.69
CA TYR A 208 12.44 -3.31 8.72
C TYR A 208 13.75 -2.56 8.54
N SER A 209 13.82 -1.58 7.63
CA SER A 209 14.99 -0.71 7.45
C SER A 209 15.28 0.12 8.71
N ASP A 210 14.27 0.75 9.32
CA ASP A 210 14.38 1.44 10.60
C ASP A 210 15.01 0.54 11.66
N THR A 211 14.47 -0.67 11.83
CA THR A 211 14.97 -1.62 12.84
C THR A 211 16.41 -2.06 12.57
N ILE A 212 16.78 -2.30 11.30
CA ILE A 212 18.15 -2.66 10.92
C ILE A 212 19.10 -1.52 11.30
N CYS A 213 18.72 -0.30 10.97
CA CYS A 213 19.47 0.92 11.27
C CYS A 213 19.60 1.16 12.78
N ASP A 214 18.52 1.05 13.54
CA ASP A 214 18.48 1.21 15.00
C ASP A 214 19.38 0.18 15.72
N LEU A 215 19.52 -1.02 15.15
CA LEU A 215 20.40 -2.07 15.68
C LEU A 215 21.85 -1.98 15.18
N GLY A 216 22.22 -0.87 14.53
CA GLY A 216 23.58 -0.57 14.08
C GLY A 216 23.96 -1.18 12.73
N GLY A 217 22.98 -1.64 11.94
CA GLY A 217 23.18 -2.27 10.64
C GLY A 217 23.18 -1.32 9.44
N ALA A 218 23.11 0.01 9.66
CA ALA A 218 22.93 0.99 8.59
C ALA A 218 24.02 0.91 7.49
N SER A 219 25.30 0.81 7.87
CA SER A 219 26.41 0.71 6.90
C SER A 219 26.44 -0.62 6.14
N GLU A 220 25.78 -1.65 6.67
CA GLU A 220 25.75 -3.01 6.12
C GLU A 220 24.44 -3.31 5.37
N LEU A 221 23.47 -2.38 5.38
CA LEU A 221 22.21 -2.52 4.67
C LEU A 221 22.44 -2.36 3.18
N ALA A 222 22.27 -3.45 2.44
CA ALA A 222 22.65 -3.50 1.05
C ALA A 222 21.62 -2.90 0.11
N ASN A 223 20.33 -3.04 0.44
CA ASN A 223 19.24 -2.58 -0.39
C ASN A 223 18.06 -2.07 0.45
N TYR A 224 17.34 -1.12 -0.11
CA TYR A 224 15.95 -0.87 0.20
C TYR A 224 15.09 -1.43 -0.94
N GLY A 225 13.96 -2.03 -0.63
CA GLY A 225 13.05 -2.52 -1.66
C GLY A 225 11.82 -3.18 -1.06
N GLU A 226 10.79 -3.32 -1.88
CA GLU A 226 9.55 -3.95 -1.48
C GLU A 226 8.82 -4.62 -2.64
N TYR A 227 7.91 -5.54 -2.30
CA TYR A 227 6.90 -6.03 -3.22
C TYR A 227 5.51 -6.01 -2.57
N SER A 228 4.50 -5.50 -3.26
CA SER A 228 3.14 -5.41 -2.74
C SER A 228 2.09 -5.36 -3.86
N GLY A 229 0.80 -5.16 -3.55
CA GLY A 229 -0.24 -5.18 -4.58
C GLY A 229 -0.55 -6.58 -5.15
N ALA A 230 -0.26 -7.64 -4.38
CA ALA A 230 -0.47 -9.04 -4.77
C ALA A 230 0.22 -9.46 -6.09
N PRO A 231 1.56 -9.40 -6.16
CA PRO A 231 2.29 -9.86 -7.33
C PRO A 231 2.08 -11.36 -7.55
N THR A 232 2.20 -11.77 -8.81
CA THR A 232 2.13 -13.16 -9.21
C THR A 232 3.33 -13.96 -8.71
N GLU A 233 3.21 -15.30 -8.73
CA GLU A 233 4.33 -16.21 -8.45
C GLU A 233 5.55 -15.89 -9.34
N GLN A 234 5.33 -15.65 -10.64
CA GLN A 234 6.41 -15.35 -11.59
C GLN A 234 7.08 -14.01 -11.30
N GLN A 235 6.30 -12.96 -11.03
CA GLN A 235 6.86 -11.65 -10.67
C GLN A 235 7.68 -11.72 -9.39
N THR A 236 7.19 -12.46 -8.39
CA THR A 236 7.92 -12.66 -7.14
C THR A 236 9.20 -13.48 -7.37
N TYR A 237 9.17 -14.47 -8.27
CA TYR A 237 10.35 -15.22 -8.68
C TYR A 237 11.41 -14.32 -9.34
N GLU A 238 11.04 -13.48 -10.31
CA GLU A 238 12.00 -12.59 -10.97
C GLU A 238 12.59 -11.57 -9.98
N TYR A 239 11.76 -10.99 -9.11
CA TYR A 239 12.22 -10.09 -8.06
C TYR A 239 13.21 -10.77 -7.10
N ALA A 240 12.86 -11.96 -6.61
CA ALA A 240 13.72 -12.74 -5.72
C ALA A 240 15.04 -13.13 -6.40
N LYS A 241 14.98 -13.60 -7.66
CA LYS A 241 16.16 -13.96 -8.45
C LYS A 241 17.11 -12.79 -8.62
N THR A 242 16.61 -11.59 -8.87
CA THR A 242 17.44 -10.37 -8.97
C THR A 242 18.18 -10.09 -7.67
N ILE A 243 17.48 -10.13 -6.53
CA ILE A 243 18.12 -9.94 -5.20
C ILE A 243 19.17 -11.01 -4.94
N LEU A 244 18.84 -12.28 -5.20
CA LEU A 244 19.78 -13.39 -5.00
C LEU A 244 21.03 -13.23 -5.89
N GLY A 245 20.84 -12.85 -7.16
CA GLY A 245 21.93 -12.59 -8.09
C GLY A 245 22.85 -11.46 -7.63
N LEU A 246 22.29 -10.37 -7.09
CA LEU A 246 23.05 -9.25 -6.53
C LEU A 246 23.83 -9.65 -5.27
N MET A 247 23.18 -10.34 -4.33
CA MET A 247 23.81 -10.65 -3.05
C MET A 247 24.92 -11.70 -3.16
N THR A 248 24.96 -12.48 -4.24
CA THR A 248 25.98 -13.52 -4.50
C THR A 248 27.06 -13.10 -5.50
N GLN A 249 27.29 -11.79 -5.70
CA GLN A 249 28.39 -11.31 -6.57
C GLN A 249 29.75 -11.30 -5.86
N GLU A 250 29.76 -10.97 -4.57
CA GLU A 250 30.98 -10.86 -3.74
C GLU A 250 30.77 -11.54 -2.39
N LYS A 251 31.81 -12.20 -1.87
CA LYS A 251 31.78 -12.80 -0.53
C LYS A 251 32.00 -11.75 0.55
N HIS A 252 31.35 -11.95 1.71
CA HIS A 252 31.56 -11.14 2.90
C HIS A 252 32.22 -12.01 4.00
N PRO A 253 33.22 -11.51 4.76
CA PRO A 253 33.91 -12.30 5.79
C PRO A 253 32.98 -12.95 6.82
N ASP A 254 31.95 -12.21 7.25
CA ASP A 254 30.96 -12.70 8.23
C ASP A 254 29.75 -13.42 7.61
N GLY A 255 29.86 -13.82 6.33
CA GLY A 255 28.71 -14.21 5.52
C GLY A 255 27.70 -13.08 5.34
N LYS A 256 26.57 -13.38 4.70
CA LYS A 256 25.48 -12.42 4.49
C LYS A 256 24.15 -12.95 5.04
N VAL A 257 23.20 -12.05 5.23
CA VAL A 257 21.87 -12.35 5.75
C VAL A 257 20.81 -11.86 4.78
N LEU A 258 19.81 -12.70 4.50
CA LEU A 258 18.61 -12.32 3.76
C LEU A 258 17.39 -12.34 4.68
N ILE A 259 16.74 -11.19 4.82
CA ILE A 259 15.52 -11.03 5.61
C ILE A 259 14.31 -11.02 4.65
N ILE A 260 13.50 -12.07 4.70
CA ILE A 260 12.29 -12.24 3.90
C ILE A 260 11.08 -11.90 4.78
N GLY A 261 10.71 -10.62 4.80
CA GLY A 261 9.87 -10.07 5.86
C GLY A 261 8.50 -9.54 5.46
N GLY A 262 7.81 -9.05 6.47
CA GLY A 262 6.79 -8.00 6.38
C GLY A 262 5.53 -8.27 7.21
N GLY A 263 4.60 -7.33 7.14
CA GLY A 263 3.38 -7.34 7.96
C GLY A 263 2.37 -8.42 7.54
N ILE A 264 1.29 -8.56 8.31
CA ILE A 264 0.16 -9.42 7.95
C ILE A 264 -0.52 -8.88 6.68
N ALA A 265 -0.43 -9.61 5.56
CA ALA A 265 -1.04 -9.17 4.30
C ALA A 265 -2.58 -9.17 4.37
N ASN A 266 -3.20 -8.22 3.66
CA ASN A 266 -4.65 -8.18 3.49
C ASN A 266 -5.11 -9.06 2.32
N PHE A 267 -4.46 -8.95 1.15
CA PHE A 267 -4.91 -9.64 -0.07
C PHE A 267 -3.80 -10.37 -0.83
N THR A 268 -2.52 -10.06 -0.58
CA THR A 268 -1.41 -10.82 -1.17
C THR A 268 -1.47 -12.27 -0.72
N ASN A 269 -1.50 -13.18 -1.68
CA ASN A 269 -1.47 -14.62 -1.44
C ASN A 269 -0.06 -15.07 -1.09
N VAL A 270 0.20 -15.28 0.21
CA VAL A 270 1.52 -15.60 0.75
C VAL A 270 2.06 -16.92 0.17
N ALA A 271 1.20 -17.92 -0.03
CA ALA A 271 1.61 -19.19 -0.63
C ALA A 271 2.11 -19.01 -2.07
N ALA A 272 1.43 -18.19 -2.88
CA ALA A 272 1.83 -17.95 -4.27
C ALA A 272 3.16 -17.16 -4.35
N THR A 273 3.30 -16.11 -3.54
CA THR A 273 4.55 -15.33 -3.51
C THR A 273 5.72 -16.17 -2.99
N PHE A 274 5.50 -16.98 -1.96
CA PHE A 274 6.56 -17.82 -1.39
C PHE A 274 6.97 -18.96 -2.33
N LYS A 275 6.06 -19.49 -3.16
CA LYS A 275 6.44 -20.42 -4.24
C LYS A 275 7.46 -19.79 -5.19
N GLY A 276 7.22 -18.56 -5.64
CA GLY A 276 8.16 -17.82 -6.50
C GLY A 276 9.53 -17.65 -5.84
N ILE A 277 9.54 -17.24 -4.57
CA ILE A 277 10.78 -17.11 -3.77
C ILE A 277 11.50 -18.44 -3.66
N THR A 278 10.80 -19.51 -3.29
CA THR A 278 11.42 -20.82 -3.12
C THR A 278 12.04 -21.38 -4.40
N LYS A 279 11.40 -21.12 -5.55
CA LYS A 279 11.97 -21.48 -6.86
C LYS A 279 13.31 -20.78 -7.08
N ALA A 280 13.38 -19.47 -6.83
CA ALA A 280 14.62 -18.70 -6.96
C ALA A 280 15.71 -19.19 -5.98
N LEU A 281 15.33 -19.53 -4.74
CA LEU A 281 16.26 -20.06 -3.74
C LEU A 281 16.87 -21.41 -4.15
N LEU A 282 16.05 -22.32 -4.69
CA LEU A 282 16.51 -23.63 -5.15
C LEU A 282 17.47 -23.51 -6.33
N GLU A 283 17.17 -22.64 -7.30
CA GLU A 283 18.05 -22.38 -8.45
C GLU A 283 19.40 -21.79 -8.05
N ASN A 284 19.47 -21.05 -6.93
CA ASN A 284 20.69 -20.42 -6.44
C ASN A 284 21.36 -21.17 -5.28
N GLN A 285 20.92 -22.40 -4.97
CA GLN A 285 21.34 -23.13 -3.76
C GLN A 285 22.87 -23.17 -3.57
N THR A 286 23.63 -23.50 -4.62
CA THR A 286 25.09 -23.59 -4.55
C THR A 286 25.72 -22.24 -4.19
N LEU A 287 25.26 -21.17 -4.83
CA LEU A 287 25.74 -19.81 -4.57
C LEU A 287 25.43 -19.36 -3.14
N LEU A 288 24.25 -19.71 -2.62
CA LEU A 288 23.87 -19.40 -1.24
C LEU A 288 24.80 -20.05 -0.22
N LYS A 289 25.21 -21.30 -0.45
CA LYS A 289 26.20 -22.00 0.39
C LYS A 289 27.58 -21.35 0.28
N ASP A 290 28.02 -21.09 -0.94
CA ASP A 290 29.36 -20.54 -1.22
C ASP A 290 29.59 -19.16 -0.60
N HIS A 291 28.51 -18.38 -0.44
CA HIS A 291 28.51 -17.05 0.16
C HIS A 291 28.14 -17.04 1.66
N ASN A 292 27.97 -18.21 2.28
CA ASN A 292 27.58 -18.36 3.68
C ASN A 292 26.34 -17.53 4.05
N ILE A 293 25.28 -17.68 3.24
CA ILE A 293 24.02 -16.96 3.43
C ILE A 293 23.21 -17.59 4.57
N SER A 294 22.63 -16.76 5.43
CA SER A 294 21.57 -17.15 6.36
C SER A 294 20.25 -16.44 6.02
N ILE A 295 19.12 -17.13 6.21
CA ILE A 295 17.79 -16.62 5.81
C ILE A 295 16.86 -16.57 7.02
N PHE A 296 16.18 -15.44 7.19
CA PHE A 296 15.15 -15.24 8.21
C PHE A 296 13.85 -14.81 7.55
N ALA A 297 12.81 -15.63 7.67
CA ALA A 297 11.50 -15.38 7.07
C ALA A 297 10.45 -15.10 8.16
N ARG A 298 9.71 -13.99 8.08
CA ARG A 298 8.51 -13.72 8.90
C ARG A 298 7.40 -13.20 8.01
N ARG A 299 6.27 -13.92 7.98
CA ARG A 299 5.11 -13.48 7.18
C ARG A 299 3.79 -14.05 7.67
N ALA A 300 2.71 -13.30 7.43
CA ALA A 300 1.33 -13.75 7.58
C ALA A 300 0.41 -13.11 6.53
N GLY A 301 -0.85 -13.55 6.48
CA GLY A 301 -1.86 -13.11 5.52
C GLY A 301 -2.49 -14.27 4.74
N PRO A 302 -3.23 -14.01 3.65
CA PRO A 302 -3.91 -15.06 2.90
C PRO A 302 -3.00 -16.24 2.55
N ASN A 303 -3.41 -17.43 2.96
CA ASN A 303 -2.72 -18.71 2.76
C ASN A 303 -1.30 -18.80 3.36
N TYR A 304 -1.01 -18.06 4.44
CA TYR A 304 0.34 -18.03 5.00
C TYR A 304 0.81 -19.37 5.56
N GLN A 305 -0.06 -20.21 6.11
CA GLN A 305 0.32 -21.50 6.70
C GLN A 305 1.00 -22.38 5.65
N GLU A 306 0.42 -22.47 4.45
CA GLU A 306 1.00 -23.19 3.32
C GLU A 306 2.30 -22.53 2.83
N GLY A 307 2.33 -21.20 2.76
CA GLY A 307 3.55 -20.46 2.41
C GLY A 307 4.71 -20.77 3.38
N LEU A 308 4.47 -20.70 4.69
CA LEU A 308 5.47 -21.00 5.71
C LEU A 308 5.90 -22.47 5.65
N ARG A 309 4.98 -23.41 5.41
CA ARG A 309 5.28 -24.82 5.21
C ARG A 309 6.26 -25.03 4.05
N ILE A 310 5.96 -24.44 2.88
CA ILE A 310 6.83 -24.52 1.68
C ILE A 310 8.22 -23.93 1.97
N MET A 311 8.31 -22.81 2.70
CA MET A 311 9.60 -22.21 3.08
C MET A 311 10.41 -23.10 4.02
N ARG A 312 9.77 -23.79 4.98
CA ARG A 312 10.43 -24.73 5.89
C ARG A 312 10.95 -25.97 5.14
N ASP A 313 10.16 -26.51 4.22
CA ASP A 313 10.54 -27.65 3.38
C ASP A 313 11.78 -27.31 2.55
N VAL A 314 11.77 -26.14 1.89
CA VAL A 314 12.91 -25.68 1.09
C VAL A 314 14.11 -25.38 1.96
N GLY A 315 13.95 -24.71 3.10
CA GLY A 315 15.04 -24.48 4.05
C GLY A 315 15.77 -25.76 4.45
N SER A 316 15.03 -26.85 4.67
CA SER A 316 15.59 -28.18 5.00
C SER A 316 16.43 -28.78 3.86
N SER A 317 16.11 -28.43 2.61
CA SER A 317 16.83 -28.89 1.41
C SER A 317 18.04 -28.02 1.06
N LEU A 318 18.04 -26.75 1.45
CA LEU A 318 19.06 -25.78 1.03
C LEU A 318 20.41 -26.01 1.71
N GLY A 319 20.45 -26.56 2.92
CA GLY A 319 21.70 -26.82 3.64
C GLY A 319 22.41 -25.55 4.12
N ILE A 320 21.64 -24.49 4.40
CA ILE A 320 22.09 -23.21 4.98
C ILE A 320 21.23 -22.88 6.21
N PRO A 321 21.66 -22.00 7.13
CA PRO A 321 20.82 -21.55 8.23
C PRO A 321 19.55 -20.86 7.71
N PHE A 322 18.38 -21.42 8.02
CA PHE A 322 17.08 -20.95 7.54
C PHE A 322 16.05 -21.00 8.67
N PHE A 323 15.47 -19.84 9.00
CA PHE A 323 14.51 -19.70 10.11
C PHE A 323 13.19 -19.12 9.61
N VAL A 324 12.05 -19.73 9.99
CA VAL A 324 10.71 -19.38 9.49
C VAL A 324 9.75 -19.12 10.65
N PHE A 325 9.12 -17.95 10.64
CA PHE A 325 8.26 -17.43 11.70
C PHE A 325 6.91 -16.96 11.13
N GLY A 326 5.84 -17.10 11.93
CA GLY A 326 4.48 -16.69 11.59
C GLY A 326 4.00 -15.44 12.31
N PRO A 327 2.67 -15.21 12.37
CA PRO A 327 2.06 -14.02 12.99
C PRO A 327 2.26 -13.96 14.52
N GLU A 328 2.53 -15.09 15.17
CA GLU A 328 2.84 -15.17 16.61
C GLU A 328 4.16 -14.47 16.97
N THR A 329 5.04 -14.29 15.99
CA THR A 329 6.31 -13.57 16.14
C THR A 329 6.12 -12.11 15.75
N HIS A 330 6.56 -11.18 16.61
CA HIS A 330 6.55 -9.74 16.30
C HIS A 330 7.28 -9.46 14.98
N MET A 331 6.72 -8.56 14.16
CA MET A 331 7.13 -8.35 12.76
C MET A 331 8.65 -8.24 12.57
N THR A 332 9.28 -7.37 13.33
CA THR A 332 10.69 -6.99 13.26
C THR A 332 11.61 -7.85 14.13
N ALA A 333 11.08 -8.80 14.91
CA ALA A 333 11.88 -9.62 15.81
C ALA A 333 12.99 -10.41 15.09
N VAL A 334 12.72 -10.79 13.84
CA VAL A 334 13.69 -11.49 12.98
C VAL A 334 14.90 -10.64 12.63
N VAL A 335 14.81 -9.31 12.66
CA VAL A 335 15.96 -8.42 12.47
C VAL A 335 16.93 -8.56 13.64
N GLY A 336 16.43 -8.50 14.87
CA GLY A 336 17.25 -8.72 16.06
C GLY A 336 17.89 -10.11 16.09
N MET A 337 17.18 -11.13 15.61
CA MET A 337 17.73 -12.49 15.48
C MET A 337 18.83 -12.56 14.40
N ALA A 338 18.58 -11.98 13.24
CA ALA A 338 19.52 -11.90 12.12
C ALA A 338 20.84 -11.19 12.47
N LEU A 339 20.75 -10.14 13.28
CA LEU A 339 21.90 -9.33 13.71
C LEU A 339 22.53 -9.82 15.02
N GLY A 340 22.09 -10.97 15.55
CA GLY A 340 22.63 -11.54 16.79
C GLY A 340 22.34 -10.72 18.06
N LYS A 341 21.37 -9.80 18.00
CA LYS A 341 20.93 -8.97 19.13
C LYS A 341 19.83 -9.64 19.97
N ARG A 342 19.18 -10.66 19.42
CA ARG A 342 18.14 -11.46 20.08
C ARG A 342 18.38 -12.95 19.82
N SER A 343 18.14 -13.78 20.82
CA SER A 343 18.25 -15.24 20.68
C SER A 343 17.16 -15.80 19.77
N ILE A 344 17.51 -16.79 18.95
CA ILE A 344 16.56 -17.54 18.14
C ILE A 344 15.79 -18.51 19.04
N PRO A 345 14.44 -18.48 19.07
CA PRO A 345 13.64 -19.40 19.89
C PRO A 345 13.91 -20.87 19.50
N ARG A 346 14.10 -21.75 20.50
CA ARG A 346 14.35 -23.20 20.28
C ARG A 346 13.08 -23.99 19.97
N HIS A 347 11.93 -23.52 20.44
CA HIS A 347 10.61 -24.07 20.16
C HIS A 347 9.67 -22.90 19.86
N LEU A 348 9.02 -22.93 18.70
CA LEU A 348 7.85 -22.10 18.45
C LEU A 348 6.72 -22.70 19.30
N GLU A 349 6.30 -22.03 20.38
CA GLU A 349 5.17 -22.49 21.18
C GLU A 349 3.94 -22.64 20.28
N GLY A 350 3.35 -23.84 20.27
CA GLY A 350 2.16 -24.31 19.57
C GLY A 350 1.62 -23.45 18.43
N GLU A 351 1.70 -23.95 17.19
CA GLU A 351 0.87 -23.45 16.09
C GLU A 351 -0.61 -23.52 16.51
N THR A 352 -1.18 -22.43 17.00
CA THR A 352 -2.62 -22.28 17.15
C THR A 352 -3.20 -22.27 15.75
N THR A 353 -3.57 -23.46 15.26
CA THR A 353 -4.24 -23.58 13.97
C THR A 353 -5.65 -22.99 14.12
N THR A 354 -5.93 -21.94 13.35
CA THR A 354 -7.27 -21.34 13.21
C THR A 354 -8.32 -22.34 12.75
N ALA A 355 -7.89 -23.50 12.21
CA ALA A 355 -8.73 -24.67 11.97
C ALA A 355 -9.54 -25.11 13.21
N SER A 356 -9.02 -24.91 14.43
CA SER A 356 -9.75 -25.22 15.67
C SER A 356 -11.00 -24.36 15.89
N PHE A 357 -11.04 -23.14 15.34
CA PHE A 357 -12.21 -22.25 15.43
C PHE A 357 -13.24 -22.48 14.31
N LEU A 358 -12.82 -23.03 13.17
CA LEU A 358 -13.66 -23.23 11.98
C LEU A 358 -14.39 -24.59 11.97
N LEU A 359 -14.06 -25.48 12.90
CA LEU A 359 -14.71 -26.79 13.04
C LEU A 359 -15.76 -26.77 14.18
N PRO A 360 -16.96 -27.35 13.95
CA PRO A 360 -17.94 -27.58 15.01
C PRO A 360 -17.43 -28.71 15.93
N GLY A 361 -16.52 -28.39 16.85
CA GLY A 361 -15.92 -29.36 17.77
C GLY A 361 -14.64 -28.93 18.47
N GLY A 362 -14.01 -27.81 18.10
CA GLY A 362 -12.73 -27.36 18.68
C GLY A 362 -12.80 -26.77 20.10
N GLN A 363 -13.94 -26.86 20.78
CA GLN A 363 -14.04 -26.47 22.19
C GLN A 363 -13.51 -27.60 23.08
N SER A 364 -12.22 -27.52 23.40
CA SER A 364 -11.65 -28.25 24.54
C SER A 364 -12.45 -27.91 25.80
N LYS A 365 -13.02 -28.94 26.43
CA LYS A 365 -13.66 -28.87 27.73
C LYS A 365 -12.61 -28.44 28.77
N THR A 366 -12.64 -27.18 29.17
CA THR A 366 -12.01 -26.76 30.42
C THR A 366 -12.92 -27.19 31.55
N GLU A 367 -12.44 -28.14 32.37
CA GLU A 367 -13.13 -28.54 33.60
C GLU A 367 -13.23 -27.36 34.57
N PRO A 368 -14.40 -27.11 35.19
CA PRO A 368 -14.48 -26.11 36.25
C PRO A 368 -13.84 -26.62 37.53
N ALA A 369 -12.96 -25.81 38.11
CA ALA A 369 -12.43 -26.00 39.46
C ALA A 369 -13.57 -26.06 40.49
N THR A 370 -13.49 -27.06 41.37
CA THR A 370 -14.46 -27.38 42.42
C THR A 370 -14.46 -26.31 43.53
N PRO A 371 -15.61 -25.75 43.95
CA PRO A 371 -15.73 -25.08 45.23
C PRO A 371 -16.20 -26.08 46.31
N LYS A 372 -15.49 -26.13 47.44
CA LYS A 372 -15.90 -26.87 48.64
C LYS A 372 -16.87 -26.05 49.50
N ASN A 373 -17.93 -26.73 49.95
CA ASN A 373 -18.85 -26.44 51.06
C ASN A 373 -19.71 -25.16 50.92
N GLY A 374 -21.02 -25.13 51.11
CA GLY A 374 -21.94 -26.06 51.75
C GLY A 374 -22.83 -25.26 52.71
N GLN A 375 -24.07 -24.94 52.30
CA GLN A 375 -25.22 -24.67 53.20
C GLN A 375 -26.54 -24.62 52.40
N THR A 376 -27.58 -25.16 53.04
CA THR A 376 -28.89 -25.63 52.56
C THR A 376 -29.94 -24.51 52.33
N PRO A 377 -31.09 -24.81 51.70
CA PRO A 377 -31.91 -23.85 50.94
C PRO A 377 -33.02 -23.17 51.74
N LEU A 378 -33.38 -21.95 51.35
CA LEU A 378 -34.58 -21.28 51.82
C LEU A 378 -35.38 -20.68 50.64
N SER A 379 -36.59 -21.24 50.51
CA SER A 379 -37.87 -20.64 50.10
C SER A 379 -37.96 -19.79 48.83
N ARG A 380 -38.75 -20.32 47.89
CA ARG A 380 -39.42 -19.61 46.80
C ARG A 380 -40.27 -18.46 47.33
N THR A 381 -40.10 -17.28 46.74
CA THR A 381 -41.14 -16.26 46.66
C THR A 381 -41.21 -15.75 45.23
N THR A 382 -42.34 -16.06 44.61
CA THR A 382 -42.83 -15.58 43.33
C THR A 382 -43.17 -14.10 43.43
N SER A 383 -42.48 -13.26 42.67
CA SER A 383 -42.97 -11.92 42.32
C SER A 383 -43.03 -11.80 40.81
N GLN A 384 -44.26 -11.70 40.32
CA GLN A 384 -44.64 -11.47 38.93
C GLN A 384 -43.93 -10.21 38.40
N GLN A 385 -43.14 -10.35 37.33
CA GLN A 385 -42.78 -9.21 36.49
C GLN A 385 -43.81 -9.09 35.36
N SER A 386 -44.49 -7.96 35.39
CA SER A 386 -45.40 -7.43 34.39
C SER A 386 -44.74 -7.39 33.01
N THR A 387 -45.38 -8.03 32.04
CA THR A 387 -45.15 -7.88 30.61
C THR A 387 -45.60 -6.48 30.17
N THR A 388 -44.67 -5.54 30.03
CA THR A 388 -44.88 -4.36 29.18
C THR A 388 -44.33 -4.68 27.80
N ALA A 389 -45.25 -4.94 26.87
CA ALA A 389 -44.99 -4.96 25.45
C ALA A 389 -44.35 -3.62 25.06
N VAL A 390 -43.14 -3.67 24.48
CA VAL A 390 -42.53 -2.51 23.86
C VAL A 390 -43.11 -2.44 22.45
N ASP A 391 -44.01 -1.49 22.30
CA ASP A 391 -44.61 -1.06 21.04
C ASP A 391 -43.52 -0.73 20.02
N GLY A 392 -43.77 -1.16 18.79
CA GLY A 392 -42.95 -0.83 17.64
C GLY A 392 -43.06 0.66 17.31
N SER A 393 -41.97 1.39 17.49
CA SER A 393 -41.71 2.61 16.75
C SER A 393 -40.25 2.65 16.33
N THR A 394 -39.98 2.20 15.10
CA THR A 394 -38.72 2.43 14.39
C THR A 394 -38.64 3.92 14.05
N ALA A 395 -38.20 4.72 15.02
CA ALA A 395 -37.67 6.04 14.75
C ALA A 395 -36.26 5.86 14.16
N ASP A 396 -36.11 6.16 12.87
CA ASP A 396 -34.82 6.23 12.18
C ASP A 396 -33.89 7.18 12.94
N LYS A 397 -32.97 6.61 13.73
CA LYS A 397 -31.87 7.39 14.30
C LYS A 397 -30.97 7.82 13.15
N LYS A 398 -31.03 9.10 12.79
CA LYS A 398 -30.14 9.75 11.82
C LYS A 398 -28.69 9.33 12.11
N LYS A 399 -27.98 8.85 11.08
CA LYS A 399 -26.55 8.48 11.13
C LYS A 399 -25.76 9.63 11.78
N PRO A 400 -24.99 9.38 12.87
CA PRO A 400 -24.19 10.42 13.50
C PRO A 400 -23.22 11.04 12.49
N ALA A 401 -23.00 12.36 12.58
CA ALA A 401 -22.16 13.08 11.61
C ALA A 401 -20.71 12.58 11.52
N TYR A 402 -20.17 12.04 12.63
CA TYR A 402 -18.81 11.48 12.67
C TYR A 402 -18.69 10.08 12.03
N ALA A 403 -19.81 9.36 11.89
CA ALA A 403 -19.80 7.95 11.49
C ALA A 403 -19.78 7.83 9.97
N LEU A 404 -18.72 7.22 9.42
CA LEU A 404 -18.69 6.84 8.00
C LEU A 404 -19.49 5.56 7.75
N PHE A 405 -19.40 4.60 8.66
CA PHE A 405 -20.04 3.28 8.53
C PHE A 405 -20.95 2.97 9.71
N THR A 406 -22.07 2.33 9.40
CA THR A 406 -23.05 1.82 10.37
C THR A 406 -23.44 0.39 10.02
N LYS A 407 -24.16 -0.30 10.93
CA LYS A 407 -24.65 -1.66 10.67
C LYS A 407 -25.63 -1.72 9.48
N ASN A 408 -26.15 -0.57 9.06
CA ASN A 408 -27.06 -0.44 7.92
C ASN A 408 -26.35 0.02 6.64
N THR A 409 -25.05 0.35 6.69
CA THR A 409 -24.29 0.79 5.51
C THR A 409 -24.41 -0.22 4.38
N LYS A 410 -24.65 0.29 3.17
CA LYS A 410 -24.76 -0.49 1.93
C LYS A 410 -23.78 0.05 0.90
N ALA A 411 -23.08 -0.88 0.26
CA ALA A 411 -22.02 -0.58 -0.67
C ALA A 411 -22.30 -1.16 -2.06
N ILE A 412 -21.87 -0.40 -3.06
CA ILE A 412 -21.72 -0.86 -4.44
C ILE A 412 -20.24 -1.10 -4.69
N ILE A 413 -19.93 -2.19 -5.40
CA ILE A 413 -18.55 -2.55 -5.76
C ILE A 413 -18.33 -2.25 -7.23
N TRP A 414 -17.39 -1.35 -7.55
CA TRP A 414 -16.94 -1.16 -8.92
C TRP A 414 -15.81 -2.15 -9.22
N GLY A 415 -15.99 -2.99 -10.24
CA GLY A 415 -15.04 -4.00 -10.67
C GLY A 415 -15.50 -5.44 -10.40
N MET A 416 -14.96 -6.39 -11.17
CA MET A 416 -15.24 -7.82 -11.02
C MET A 416 -14.42 -8.43 -9.87
N GLN A 417 -14.82 -8.16 -8.62
CA GLN A 417 -14.06 -8.51 -7.41
C GLN A 417 -14.77 -9.53 -6.52
N THR A 418 -15.01 -10.73 -7.06
CA THR A 418 -15.79 -11.77 -6.37
C THR A 418 -15.19 -12.20 -5.02
N ARG A 419 -13.86 -12.31 -4.92
CA ARG A 419 -13.18 -12.67 -3.65
C ARG A 419 -13.33 -11.59 -2.59
N ALA A 420 -13.17 -10.32 -2.96
CA ALA A 420 -13.33 -9.20 -2.03
C ALA A 420 -14.78 -9.11 -1.53
N VAL A 421 -15.74 -9.21 -2.45
CA VAL A 421 -17.18 -9.23 -2.12
C VAL A 421 -17.50 -10.38 -1.19
N GLN A 422 -17.06 -11.62 -1.49
CA GLN A 422 -17.29 -12.76 -0.61
C GLN A 422 -16.68 -12.54 0.78
N GLY A 423 -15.45 -12.04 0.85
CA GLY A 423 -14.81 -11.73 2.14
C GLY A 423 -15.54 -10.65 2.96
N MET A 424 -16.16 -9.66 2.31
CA MET A 424 -17.03 -8.68 2.98
C MET A 424 -18.31 -9.35 3.50
N LEU A 425 -18.94 -10.23 2.73
CA LEU A 425 -20.14 -10.96 3.16
C LEU A 425 -19.85 -11.94 4.31
N ASP A 426 -18.71 -12.60 4.28
CA ASP A 426 -18.27 -13.49 5.36
C ASP A 426 -18.05 -12.68 6.65
N PHE A 427 -17.42 -11.51 6.53
CA PHE A 427 -17.24 -10.57 7.63
C PHE A 427 -18.59 -10.10 8.19
N ASP A 428 -19.52 -9.70 7.33
CA ASP A 428 -20.86 -9.27 7.71
C ASP A 428 -21.60 -10.35 8.50
N PHE A 429 -21.49 -11.61 8.06
CA PHE A 429 -22.10 -12.75 8.70
C PHE A 429 -21.51 -13.00 10.10
N VAL A 430 -20.18 -13.03 10.26
CA VAL A 430 -19.57 -13.21 11.59
C VAL A 430 -19.81 -12.03 12.53
N CYS A 431 -20.01 -10.84 11.96
CA CYS A 431 -20.42 -9.64 12.69
C CYS A 431 -21.91 -9.65 13.08
N ARG A 432 -22.68 -10.67 12.68
CA ARG A 432 -24.13 -10.79 12.92
C ARG A 432 -24.92 -9.61 12.35
N ARG A 433 -24.52 -9.11 11.19
CA ARG A 433 -25.38 -8.16 10.47
C ARG A 433 -26.68 -8.86 10.06
N SER A 434 -27.78 -8.12 10.07
CA SER A 434 -29.07 -8.62 9.59
C SER A 434 -29.07 -8.81 8.08
N GLU A 435 -28.26 -8.02 7.36
CA GLU A 435 -28.23 -7.99 5.90
C GLU A 435 -26.79 -7.82 5.38
N PRO A 436 -26.53 -8.33 4.15
CA PRO A 436 -25.32 -8.02 3.39
C PRO A 436 -25.01 -6.54 3.35
N SER A 437 -23.74 -6.18 3.50
CA SER A 437 -23.26 -4.83 3.22
C SER A 437 -23.21 -4.54 1.71
N ILE A 438 -23.11 -5.56 0.86
CA ILE A 438 -23.04 -5.40 -0.59
C ILE A 438 -24.42 -5.57 -1.22
N VAL A 439 -24.86 -4.57 -1.98
CA VAL A 439 -26.17 -4.59 -2.66
C VAL A 439 -26.05 -4.74 -4.17
N ALA A 440 -24.94 -4.31 -4.76
CA ALA A 440 -24.69 -4.44 -6.19
C ALA A 440 -23.21 -4.41 -6.54
N MET A 441 -22.91 -4.91 -7.74
CA MET A 441 -21.62 -4.73 -8.41
C MET A 441 -21.80 -3.99 -9.73
N THR A 442 -20.78 -3.27 -10.18
CA THR A 442 -20.76 -2.61 -11.50
C THR A 442 -19.51 -3.03 -12.26
N TYR A 443 -19.67 -3.52 -13.48
CA TYR A 443 -18.54 -3.89 -14.33
C TYR A 443 -18.86 -3.62 -15.81
N PRO A 444 -18.25 -2.60 -16.44
CA PRO A 444 -18.68 -2.11 -17.75
C PRO A 444 -18.42 -3.08 -18.92
N LEU A 445 -17.57 -4.09 -18.70
CA LEU A 445 -17.16 -5.05 -19.73
C LEU A 445 -18.13 -6.25 -19.86
N THR A 446 -19.12 -6.38 -18.97
CA THR A 446 -20.12 -7.46 -19.02
C THR A 446 -21.54 -6.89 -18.95
N GLY A 447 -22.49 -7.55 -19.62
CA GLY A 447 -23.91 -7.20 -19.51
C GLY A 447 -24.49 -7.51 -18.13
N ASP A 448 -25.68 -6.97 -17.85
CA ASP A 448 -26.40 -7.16 -16.60
C ASP A 448 -26.67 -8.65 -16.32
N HIS A 449 -26.27 -9.12 -15.13
CA HIS A 449 -26.57 -10.48 -14.68
C HIS A 449 -26.55 -10.55 -13.14
N LYS A 450 -26.72 -11.75 -12.58
CA LYS A 450 -26.62 -11.98 -11.14
C LYS A 450 -25.41 -12.84 -10.84
N GLN A 451 -24.61 -12.43 -9.87
CA GLN A 451 -23.46 -13.16 -9.38
C GLN A 451 -23.85 -13.92 -8.11
N LYS A 452 -23.44 -15.20 -8.02
CA LYS A 452 -23.65 -16.04 -6.85
C LYS A 452 -22.60 -15.75 -5.77
N PHE A 453 -23.06 -15.69 -4.52
CA PHE A 453 -22.26 -15.54 -3.31
C PHE A 453 -22.84 -16.37 -2.16
N TYR A 454 -22.11 -16.48 -1.05
CA TYR A 454 -22.57 -17.11 0.17
C TYR A 454 -22.86 -16.08 1.28
N TRP A 455 -23.95 -16.30 1.99
CA TRP A 455 -24.27 -15.66 3.26
C TRP A 455 -24.31 -16.73 4.35
N GLY A 456 -23.19 -16.90 5.06
CA GLY A 456 -22.97 -18.09 5.87
C GLY A 456 -22.93 -19.34 4.99
N HIS A 457 -23.96 -20.18 5.09
CA HIS A 457 -24.10 -21.41 4.28
C HIS A 457 -25.13 -21.28 3.15
N LYS A 458 -25.83 -20.15 3.04
CA LYS A 458 -26.90 -19.95 2.05
C LYS A 458 -26.36 -19.25 0.81
N GLU A 459 -26.65 -19.80 -0.36
CA GLU A 459 -26.41 -19.09 -1.62
C GLU A 459 -27.34 -17.88 -1.74
N ILE A 460 -26.77 -16.73 -2.07
CA ILE A 460 -27.48 -15.49 -2.40
C ILE A 460 -27.02 -14.99 -3.78
N LEU A 461 -27.84 -14.11 -4.38
CA LEU A 461 -27.56 -13.50 -5.67
C LEU A 461 -27.41 -11.99 -5.50
N ILE A 462 -26.28 -11.45 -5.92
CA ILE A 462 -26.03 -10.01 -5.98
C ILE A 462 -26.10 -9.57 -7.45
N PRO A 463 -26.89 -8.53 -7.79
CA PRO A 463 -26.96 -8.03 -9.16
C PRO A 463 -25.66 -7.36 -9.57
N LEU A 464 -25.23 -7.64 -10.80
CA LEU A 464 -24.13 -7.00 -11.48
C LEU A 464 -24.69 -6.19 -12.65
N TYR A 465 -24.33 -4.91 -12.69
CA TYR A 465 -24.77 -3.98 -13.72
C TYR A 465 -23.63 -3.58 -14.64
N LYS A 466 -23.94 -3.38 -15.92
CA LYS A 466 -22.98 -2.79 -16.86
C LYS A 466 -22.74 -1.31 -16.55
N ASN A 467 -23.80 -0.55 -16.31
CA ASN A 467 -23.74 0.89 -16.07
C ASN A 467 -23.81 1.20 -14.57
N MET A 468 -22.90 2.04 -14.07
CA MET A 468 -22.88 2.43 -12.66
C MET A 468 -24.15 3.17 -12.25
N GLY A 469 -24.63 4.10 -13.09
CA GLY A 469 -25.86 4.84 -12.81
C GLY A 469 -27.10 3.95 -12.66
N ASP A 470 -27.17 2.80 -13.35
CA ASP A 470 -28.28 1.86 -13.20
C ASP A 470 -28.23 1.13 -11.86
N ALA A 471 -27.04 0.78 -11.38
CA ALA A 471 -26.85 0.19 -10.06
C ALA A 471 -27.26 1.20 -8.97
N ILE A 472 -26.71 2.41 -9.01
CA ILE A 472 -26.95 3.42 -7.96
C ILE A 472 -28.44 3.80 -7.89
N ARG A 473 -29.11 3.98 -9.04
CA ARG A 473 -30.55 4.30 -9.09
C ARG A 473 -31.45 3.17 -8.60
N LYS A 474 -31.06 1.90 -8.81
CA LYS A 474 -31.84 0.73 -8.36
C LYS A 474 -31.61 0.38 -6.89
N HIS A 475 -30.54 0.91 -6.28
CA HIS A 475 -30.15 0.69 -4.90
C HIS A 475 -30.01 2.03 -4.17
N PRO A 476 -31.11 2.78 -3.94
CA PRO A 476 -31.10 4.10 -3.31
C PRO A 476 -30.53 4.11 -1.88
N GLU A 477 -30.48 2.95 -1.23
CA GLU A 477 -29.92 2.75 0.10
C GLU A 477 -28.38 2.70 0.12
N ALA A 478 -27.72 2.56 -1.04
CA ALA A 478 -26.27 2.54 -1.12
C ALA A 478 -25.67 3.93 -0.82
N ASP A 479 -24.88 4.01 0.24
CA ASP A 479 -24.16 5.21 0.68
C ASP A 479 -22.64 5.13 0.48
N VAL A 480 -22.12 3.95 0.11
CA VAL A 480 -20.69 3.70 -0.09
C VAL A 480 -20.43 3.13 -1.49
N LEU A 481 -19.35 3.59 -2.13
CA LEU A 481 -18.78 2.94 -3.31
C LEU A 481 -17.37 2.43 -2.97
N VAL A 482 -17.08 1.16 -3.25
CA VAL A 482 -15.71 0.64 -3.22
C VAL A 482 -15.22 0.49 -4.65
N ASN A 483 -14.25 1.31 -5.03
CA ASN A 483 -13.77 1.44 -6.40
C ASN A 483 -12.48 0.65 -6.63
N PHE A 484 -12.59 -0.49 -7.30
CA PHE A 484 -11.47 -1.32 -7.76
C PHE A 484 -11.11 -1.08 -9.24
N ALA A 485 -11.40 0.11 -9.76
CA ALA A 485 -10.86 0.56 -11.04
C ALA A 485 -9.34 0.48 -11.07
N SER A 486 -8.76 0.33 -12.26
CA SER A 486 -7.32 0.45 -12.42
C SER A 486 -6.91 1.92 -12.31
N LEU A 487 -5.62 2.20 -12.11
CA LEU A 487 -5.10 3.57 -12.08
C LEU A 487 -5.51 4.44 -13.28
N ARG A 488 -5.78 3.79 -14.43
CA ARG A 488 -6.17 4.45 -15.68
C ARG A 488 -7.64 4.85 -15.72
N SER A 489 -8.51 4.15 -15.00
CA SER A 489 -9.97 4.37 -15.00
C SER A 489 -10.53 4.85 -13.64
N ALA A 490 -9.70 4.86 -12.60
CA ALA A 490 -10.10 5.26 -11.24
C ALA A 490 -10.54 6.72 -11.16
N TYR A 491 -9.89 7.62 -11.91
CA TYR A 491 -10.29 9.03 -11.98
C TYR A 491 -11.73 9.18 -12.51
N GLU A 492 -11.99 8.69 -13.73
CA GLU A 492 -13.29 8.85 -14.39
C GLU A 492 -14.43 8.17 -13.63
N SER A 493 -14.21 6.94 -13.14
CA SER A 493 -15.21 6.20 -12.35
C SER A 493 -15.53 6.88 -11.01
N THR A 494 -14.55 7.54 -10.38
CA THR A 494 -14.79 8.28 -9.14
C THR A 494 -15.58 9.56 -9.39
N ILE A 495 -15.26 10.31 -10.45
CA ILE A 495 -16.05 11.47 -10.89
C ILE A 495 -17.50 11.07 -11.22
N GLU A 496 -17.69 9.96 -11.95
CA GLU A 496 -19.02 9.42 -12.26
C GLU A 496 -19.81 9.15 -10.97
N ALA A 497 -19.19 8.49 -10.00
CA ALA A 497 -19.82 8.16 -8.72
C ALA A 497 -20.26 9.40 -7.92
N MET A 498 -19.43 10.45 -7.92
CA MET A 498 -19.72 11.70 -7.21
C MET A 498 -20.92 12.47 -7.81
N ASN A 499 -21.34 12.14 -9.04
CA ASN A 499 -22.58 12.68 -9.61
C ASN A 499 -23.86 12.16 -8.94
N PHE A 500 -23.76 11.19 -8.04
CA PHE A 500 -24.90 10.63 -7.31
C PHE A 500 -24.85 11.06 -5.83
N PRO A 501 -25.70 12.01 -5.39
CA PRO A 501 -25.62 12.59 -4.04
C PRO A 501 -25.77 11.60 -2.87
N GLN A 502 -26.38 10.42 -3.14
CA GLN A 502 -26.54 9.35 -2.17
C GLN A 502 -25.21 8.69 -1.78
N ILE A 503 -24.20 8.71 -2.67
CA ILE A 503 -22.87 8.17 -2.37
C ILE A 503 -22.12 9.19 -1.50
N ARG A 504 -21.88 8.83 -0.24
CA ARG A 504 -21.24 9.71 0.76
C ARG A 504 -19.81 9.33 1.05
N THR A 505 -19.40 8.11 0.74
CA THR A 505 -18.03 7.64 0.93
C THR A 505 -17.57 6.82 -0.27
N ILE A 506 -16.39 7.13 -0.80
CA ILE A 506 -15.76 6.39 -1.90
C ILE A 506 -14.40 5.88 -1.41
N ALA A 507 -14.18 4.57 -1.49
CA ALA A 507 -12.87 3.98 -1.26
C ALA A 507 -12.18 3.72 -2.60
N ILE A 508 -11.05 4.37 -2.86
CA ILE A 508 -10.29 4.24 -4.12
C ILE A 508 -9.11 3.29 -3.87
N ILE A 509 -9.19 2.08 -4.44
CA ILE A 509 -8.21 1.03 -4.13
C ILE A 509 -6.93 1.14 -4.98
N ALA A 510 -7.04 1.67 -6.20
CA ALA A 510 -5.91 1.77 -7.12
C ALA A 510 -4.74 2.60 -6.56
N GLU A 511 -3.53 2.08 -6.75
CA GLU A 511 -2.26 2.78 -6.58
C GLU A 511 -1.75 3.27 -7.93
N GLY A 512 -1.00 4.38 -7.94
CA GLY A 512 -0.40 4.94 -9.15
C GLY A 512 -1.32 5.85 -9.96
N ILE A 513 -2.30 6.49 -9.30
CA ILE A 513 -3.08 7.57 -9.92
C ILE A 513 -2.23 8.84 -9.91
N PRO A 514 -2.12 9.57 -11.04
CA PRO A 514 -1.41 10.85 -11.08
C PRO A 514 -1.84 11.81 -9.98
N GLU A 515 -0.86 12.43 -9.31
CA GLU A 515 -1.08 13.35 -8.19
C GLU A 515 -2.07 14.44 -8.58
N ASN A 516 -1.93 14.98 -9.80
CA ASN A 516 -2.81 16.01 -10.31
C ASN A 516 -4.26 15.54 -10.46
N TYR A 517 -4.49 14.30 -10.89
CA TYR A 517 -5.85 13.73 -10.94
C TYR A 517 -6.43 13.57 -9.53
N THR A 518 -5.63 13.12 -8.58
CA THR A 518 -6.07 12.99 -7.18
C THR A 518 -6.43 14.33 -6.56
N ARG A 519 -5.68 15.42 -6.85
CA ARG A 519 -6.04 16.78 -6.40
C ARG A 519 -7.41 17.23 -6.92
N LYS A 520 -7.74 16.92 -8.17
CA LYS A 520 -9.06 17.22 -8.75
C LYS A 520 -10.17 16.40 -8.09
N LEU A 521 -9.90 15.12 -7.80
CA LEU A 521 -10.85 14.28 -7.04
C LEU A 521 -11.11 14.84 -5.65
N ILE A 522 -10.07 15.32 -4.95
CA ILE A 522 -10.20 15.95 -3.64
C ILE A 522 -11.08 17.20 -3.74
N LYS A 523 -10.79 18.11 -4.66
CA LYS A 523 -11.58 19.33 -4.88
C LYS A 523 -13.06 19.01 -5.11
N GLU A 524 -13.35 18.10 -6.02
CA GLU A 524 -14.73 17.70 -6.34
C GLU A 524 -15.43 17.04 -5.15
N ALA A 525 -14.71 16.23 -4.38
CA ALA A 525 -15.23 15.58 -3.19
C ALA A 525 -15.54 16.58 -2.06
N ASP A 526 -14.68 17.57 -1.86
CA ASP A 526 -14.86 18.66 -0.90
C ASP A 526 -16.11 19.49 -1.26
N GLU A 527 -16.25 19.87 -2.53
CA GLU A 527 -17.42 20.63 -3.04
C GLU A 527 -18.75 19.87 -2.85
N ARG A 528 -18.71 18.53 -2.88
CA ARG A 528 -19.90 17.65 -2.74
C ARG A 528 -20.09 17.08 -1.33
N GLY A 529 -19.13 17.31 -0.43
CA GLY A 529 -19.07 16.73 0.90
C GLY A 529 -18.99 15.19 0.90
N VAL A 530 -18.28 14.60 -0.05
CA VAL A 530 -18.03 13.15 -0.16
C VAL A 530 -16.71 12.83 0.52
N THR A 531 -16.67 11.80 1.37
CA THR A 531 -15.39 11.34 1.94
C THR A 531 -14.70 10.37 0.99
N ILE A 532 -13.45 10.67 0.61
CA ILE A 532 -12.60 9.73 -0.15
C ILE A 532 -11.62 9.05 0.81
N ILE A 533 -11.59 7.71 0.83
CA ILE A 533 -10.54 6.92 1.49
C ILE A 533 -9.64 6.34 0.39
N GLY A 534 -8.35 6.66 0.42
CA GLY A 534 -7.42 6.40 -0.68
C GLY A 534 -7.11 7.65 -1.51
N PRO A 535 -6.44 7.55 -2.67
CA PRO A 535 -6.09 6.31 -3.38
C PRO A 535 -4.97 5.50 -2.72
N ALA A 536 -4.50 4.43 -3.38
CA ALA A 536 -3.43 3.55 -2.91
C ALA A 536 -3.70 2.98 -1.50
N THR A 537 -4.92 2.51 -1.26
CA THR A 537 -5.33 1.97 0.04
C THR A 537 -6.01 0.61 -0.08
N VAL A 538 -5.93 -0.18 0.99
CA VAL A 538 -6.80 -1.33 1.18
C VAL A 538 -8.21 -0.92 1.65
N GLY A 539 -8.33 0.29 2.21
CA GLY A 539 -9.56 0.86 2.76
C GLY A 539 -9.52 0.98 4.28
N GLY A 540 -10.32 0.17 4.97
CA GLY A 540 -10.52 0.29 6.40
C GLY A 540 -11.54 -0.70 6.94
N ILE A 541 -11.61 -0.81 8.27
CA ILE A 541 -12.46 -1.76 8.98
C ILE A 541 -13.07 -1.12 10.22
N LYS A 542 -14.38 -1.32 10.39
CA LYS A 542 -15.11 -1.03 11.62
C LYS A 542 -15.67 -2.36 12.15
N PRO A 543 -14.98 -3.01 13.12
CA PRO A 543 -15.37 -4.31 13.67
C PRO A 543 -16.83 -4.38 14.12
N GLY A 544 -17.52 -5.47 13.75
CA GLY A 544 -18.96 -5.63 14.03
C GLY A 544 -19.88 -4.78 13.15
N VAL A 545 -19.33 -4.00 12.21
CA VAL A 545 -20.08 -3.01 11.43
C VAL A 545 -19.84 -3.16 9.93
N PHE A 546 -18.66 -2.82 9.41
CA PHE A 546 -18.39 -2.84 7.96
C PHE A 546 -16.89 -2.94 7.72
N LYS A 547 -16.47 -3.62 6.65
CA LYS A 547 -15.08 -3.58 6.18
C LYS A 547 -15.06 -3.22 4.69
N ILE A 548 -14.07 -2.46 4.26
CA ILE A 548 -13.86 -2.11 2.86
C ILE A 548 -13.06 -3.22 2.19
N GLY A 549 -13.65 -3.86 1.18
CA GLY A 549 -12.95 -4.77 0.28
C GLY A 549 -12.14 -5.85 0.99
N ASN A 550 -10.84 -5.85 0.73
CA ASN A 550 -9.92 -6.87 1.24
C ASN A 550 -9.36 -6.57 2.64
N THR A 551 -9.76 -5.47 3.29
CA THR A 551 -9.20 -5.09 4.61
C THR A 551 -9.38 -6.21 5.62
N GLY A 552 -8.37 -6.45 6.47
CA GLY A 552 -8.37 -7.53 7.46
C GLY A 552 -8.16 -8.93 6.88
N GLY A 553 -8.11 -9.06 5.56
CA GLY A 553 -7.85 -10.32 4.85
C GLY A 553 -8.89 -11.40 5.04
N MET A 554 -8.41 -12.64 5.10
CA MET A 554 -9.23 -13.85 5.19
C MET A 554 -9.85 -14.02 6.58
N MET A 555 -10.86 -14.88 6.66
CA MET A 555 -11.64 -15.10 7.88
C MET A 555 -10.77 -15.55 9.07
N ASP A 556 -9.71 -16.32 8.82
CA ASP A 556 -8.78 -16.75 9.86
C ASP A 556 -8.15 -15.54 10.58
N ASN A 557 -7.73 -14.51 9.86
CA ASN A 557 -7.20 -13.28 10.46
C ASN A 557 -8.30 -12.42 11.12
N ILE A 558 -9.50 -12.34 10.53
CA ILE A 558 -10.64 -11.66 11.15
C ILE A 558 -10.96 -12.26 12.52
N LEU A 559 -10.86 -13.59 12.66
CA LEU A 559 -11.06 -14.30 13.91
C LEU A 559 -9.87 -14.13 14.85
N TYR A 560 -8.64 -14.31 14.34
CA TYR A 560 -7.40 -14.21 15.10
C TYR A 560 -7.24 -12.83 15.76
N SER A 561 -7.45 -11.76 14.99
CA SER A 561 -7.40 -10.37 15.46
C SER A 561 -8.72 -9.88 16.09
N LYS A 562 -9.69 -10.78 16.28
CA LYS A 562 -11.01 -10.51 16.90
C LYS A 562 -11.75 -9.31 16.28
N LEU A 563 -11.73 -9.20 14.96
CA LEU A 563 -12.30 -8.07 14.20
C LEU A 563 -13.82 -8.20 13.97
N TYR A 564 -14.45 -9.26 14.47
CA TYR A 564 -15.91 -9.47 14.35
C TYR A 564 -16.73 -8.69 15.40
N ARG A 565 -16.08 -8.02 16.36
CA ARG A 565 -16.73 -7.20 17.40
C ARG A 565 -15.90 -5.96 17.75
N PRO A 566 -16.54 -4.84 18.12
CA PRO A 566 -15.83 -3.60 18.43
C PRO A 566 -15.05 -3.70 19.75
N GLY A 567 -13.88 -3.07 19.77
CA GLY A 567 -13.19 -2.67 21.01
C GLY A 567 -13.30 -1.16 21.24
N SER A 568 -12.27 -0.54 21.80
CA SER A 568 -12.28 0.88 22.18
C SER A 568 -11.14 1.71 21.57
N VAL A 569 -10.30 1.09 20.73
CA VAL A 569 -9.12 1.72 20.13
C VAL A 569 -9.38 2.04 18.67
N ALA A 570 -9.23 3.28 18.26
CA ALA A 570 -9.28 3.65 16.85
C ALA A 570 -7.89 4.00 16.32
N TYR A 571 -7.62 3.63 15.07
CA TYR A 571 -6.33 3.93 14.45
C TYR A 571 -6.48 4.53 13.05
N VAL A 572 -5.49 5.33 12.67
CA VAL A 572 -5.31 5.81 11.30
C VAL A 572 -3.85 5.62 10.87
N SER A 573 -3.64 5.14 9.64
CA SER A 573 -2.32 4.85 9.07
C SER A 573 -2.25 5.19 7.59
N ARG A 574 -1.07 5.44 7.01
CA ARG A 574 -0.89 5.47 5.54
C ARG A 574 -0.93 4.06 4.94
N SER A 575 -0.09 3.16 5.45
CA SER A 575 0.08 1.81 4.90
C SER A 575 -1.11 0.88 5.15
N GLY A 576 -1.68 0.32 4.08
CA GLY A 576 -2.68 -0.76 4.19
C GLY A 576 -2.11 -2.04 4.83
N GLY A 577 -0.85 -2.40 4.55
CA GLY A 577 -0.20 -3.56 5.19
C GLY A 577 -0.02 -3.36 6.69
N MET A 578 0.47 -2.19 7.11
CA MET A 578 0.64 -1.91 8.54
C MET A 578 -0.68 -1.73 9.27
N SER A 579 -1.76 -1.30 8.60
CA SER A 579 -3.09 -1.29 9.21
C SER A 579 -3.50 -2.67 9.73
N ASN A 580 -3.09 -3.76 9.06
CA ASN A 580 -3.43 -5.11 9.48
C ASN A 580 -2.47 -5.64 10.56
N GLU A 581 -1.22 -5.17 10.58
CA GLU A 581 -0.33 -5.38 11.73
C GLU A 581 -0.83 -4.61 12.97
N LEU A 582 -1.40 -3.41 12.80
CA LEU A 582 -2.07 -2.67 13.87
C LEU A 582 -3.29 -3.42 14.40
N ASN A 583 -4.11 -4.03 13.52
CA ASN A 583 -5.20 -4.91 13.96
C ASN A 583 -4.68 -6.01 14.90
N ASN A 584 -3.59 -6.67 14.51
CA ASN A 584 -2.94 -7.70 15.30
C ASN A 584 -2.44 -7.15 16.65
N ILE A 585 -1.58 -6.13 16.62
CA ILE A 585 -0.98 -5.50 17.81
C ILE A 585 -2.06 -5.03 18.80
N ILE A 586 -3.07 -4.29 18.31
CA ILE A 586 -4.15 -3.75 19.13
C ILE A 586 -4.99 -4.88 19.73
N SER A 587 -5.29 -5.94 18.96
CA SER A 587 -6.08 -7.08 19.46
C SER A 587 -5.40 -7.84 20.60
N HIS A 588 -4.06 -7.90 20.58
CA HIS A 588 -3.26 -8.49 21.65
C HIS A 588 -3.04 -7.53 22.82
N ALA A 589 -2.97 -6.23 22.56
CA ALA A 589 -2.67 -5.20 23.56
C ALA A 589 -3.90 -4.72 24.36
N THR A 590 -5.10 -4.82 23.79
CA THR A 590 -6.31 -4.13 24.28
C THR A 590 -7.58 -5.00 24.15
N ASN A 591 -8.78 -4.41 24.33
CA ASN A 591 -10.05 -5.08 24.00
C ASN A 591 -10.32 -5.17 22.49
N GLY A 592 -9.54 -4.49 21.65
CA GLY A 592 -9.58 -4.57 20.20
C GLY A 592 -9.87 -3.23 19.50
N VAL A 593 -9.98 -3.32 18.18
CA VAL A 593 -10.19 -2.17 17.30
C VAL A 593 -11.67 -1.74 17.32
N ALA A 594 -11.91 -0.44 17.43
CA ALA A 594 -13.20 0.20 17.28
C ALA A 594 -13.44 0.63 15.82
N GLU A 595 -12.47 1.30 15.21
CA GLU A 595 -12.45 1.66 13.79
C GLU A 595 -10.99 1.88 13.34
N GLY A 596 -10.63 1.38 12.17
CA GLY A 596 -9.29 1.48 11.60
C GLY A 596 -9.33 1.90 10.14
N ILE A 597 -8.64 2.99 9.78
CA ILE A 597 -8.58 3.47 8.39
C ILE A 597 -7.13 3.53 7.91
N ALA A 598 -6.88 2.98 6.72
CA ALA A 598 -5.68 3.27 5.95
C ALA A 598 -5.99 4.39 4.94
N ILE A 599 -5.38 5.56 5.09
CA ILE A 599 -5.67 6.73 4.22
C ILE A 599 -5.08 6.57 2.81
N GLY A 600 -4.04 5.75 2.67
CA GLY A 600 -3.34 5.49 1.42
C GLY A 600 -1.90 6.01 1.40
N GLY A 601 -1.09 5.46 0.49
CA GLY A 601 0.33 5.79 0.32
C GLY A 601 0.61 6.98 -0.62
N ASP A 602 -0.40 7.50 -1.30
CA ASP A 602 -0.25 8.61 -2.24
C ASP A 602 0.14 9.93 -1.53
N ARG A 603 0.74 10.86 -2.29
CA ARG A 603 1.17 12.16 -1.76
C ARG A 603 -0.01 12.97 -1.20
N TYR A 604 -1.15 12.95 -1.89
CA TYR A 604 -2.38 13.64 -1.50
C TYR A 604 -3.50 12.63 -1.24
N PRO A 605 -3.61 12.04 -0.04
CA PRO A 605 -4.70 11.13 0.27
C PRO A 605 -6.03 11.90 0.28
N GLY A 606 -7.11 11.28 -0.18
CA GLY A 606 -8.45 11.88 -0.28
C GLY A 606 -8.97 12.40 1.05
N SER A 607 -8.64 11.71 2.14
CA SER A 607 -8.82 12.14 3.53
C SER A 607 -7.51 11.99 4.29
N THR A 608 -7.29 12.87 5.27
CA THR A 608 -6.03 12.99 6.00
C THR A 608 -6.08 12.32 7.37
N PHE A 609 -4.95 12.23 8.06
CA PHE A 609 -4.91 11.80 9.46
C PHE A 609 -5.87 12.59 10.35
N MET A 610 -5.88 13.91 10.20
CA MET A 610 -6.68 14.81 11.02
C MET A 610 -8.19 14.58 10.82
N ASP A 611 -8.63 14.35 9.58
CA ASP A 611 -10.04 14.10 9.25
C ASP A 611 -10.58 12.88 10.03
N HIS A 612 -9.81 11.80 10.09
CA HIS A 612 -10.23 10.61 10.82
C HIS A 612 -10.07 10.76 12.34
N LEU A 613 -9.01 11.41 12.82
CA LEU A 613 -8.82 11.65 14.25
C LEU A 613 -9.94 12.51 14.84
N LEU A 614 -10.44 13.52 14.12
CA LEU A 614 -11.62 14.31 14.56
C LEU A 614 -12.88 13.46 14.65
N ARG A 615 -13.12 12.56 13.69
CA ARG A 615 -14.25 11.63 13.76
C ARG A 615 -14.12 10.69 14.96
N TYR A 616 -12.92 10.21 15.22
CA TYR A 616 -12.64 9.32 16.35
C TYR A 616 -12.76 10.03 17.69
N GLU A 617 -12.36 11.31 17.77
CA GLU A 617 -12.59 12.15 18.94
C GLU A 617 -14.09 12.31 19.23
N ALA A 618 -14.90 12.52 18.18
CA ALA A 618 -16.34 12.70 18.31
C ALA A 618 -17.12 11.42 18.65
N ASP A 619 -16.56 10.23 18.37
CA ASP A 619 -17.23 8.95 18.66
C ASP A 619 -17.09 8.57 20.15
N PRO A 620 -18.17 8.53 20.94
CA PRO A 620 -18.08 8.24 22.37
C PRO A 620 -17.58 6.82 22.70
N ASP A 621 -17.66 5.87 21.77
CA ASP A 621 -17.23 4.48 21.99
C ASP A 621 -15.70 4.33 21.86
N ILE A 622 -15.05 5.28 21.18
CA ILE A 622 -13.60 5.34 21.05
C ILE A 622 -13.01 6.02 22.28
N LYS A 623 -12.06 5.35 22.94
CA LYS A 623 -11.44 5.79 24.20
C LYS A 623 -9.96 6.13 24.08
N MET A 624 -9.29 5.67 23.02
CA MET A 624 -7.91 6.05 22.69
C MET A 624 -7.66 6.00 21.19
N LEU A 625 -6.70 6.82 20.76
CA LEU A 625 -6.33 7.04 19.37
C LEU A 625 -4.93 6.49 19.10
N VAL A 626 -4.74 5.88 17.93
CA VAL A 626 -3.43 5.42 17.45
C VAL A 626 -3.14 6.03 16.08
N LEU A 627 -2.04 6.76 15.96
CA LEU A 627 -1.56 7.35 14.70
C LEU A 627 -0.28 6.63 14.26
N LEU A 628 -0.31 6.02 13.08
CA LEU A 628 0.89 5.52 12.42
C LEU A 628 1.22 6.43 11.22
N GLY A 629 2.05 7.43 11.51
CA GLY A 629 2.56 8.40 10.54
C GLY A 629 3.74 7.85 9.73
N GLU A 630 4.30 8.69 8.87
CA GLU A 630 5.39 8.31 7.96
C GLU A 630 6.30 9.50 7.68
N VAL A 631 7.52 9.24 7.21
CA VAL A 631 8.41 10.24 6.62
C VAL A 631 7.76 10.91 5.41
N GLY A 632 8.04 12.20 5.20
CA GLY A 632 7.50 13.00 4.10
C GLY A 632 6.22 13.75 4.44
N GLY A 633 6.08 14.97 3.92
CA GLY A 633 4.95 15.86 4.22
C GLY A 633 4.89 16.33 5.69
N VAL A 634 3.84 17.09 6.02
CA VAL A 634 3.70 17.79 7.32
C VAL A 634 2.34 17.58 7.99
N GLU A 635 1.58 16.57 7.57
CA GLU A 635 0.21 16.31 8.07
C GLU A 635 0.15 16.07 9.59
N GLU A 636 1.17 15.43 10.17
CA GLU A 636 1.23 15.18 11.62
C GLU A 636 1.33 16.46 12.45
N TYR A 637 1.79 17.58 11.89
CA TYR A 637 1.82 18.87 12.60
C TYR A 637 0.42 19.46 12.80
N GLU A 638 -0.56 19.13 11.95
CA GLU A 638 -1.95 19.51 12.19
C GLU A 638 -2.54 18.73 13.38
N VAL A 639 -2.09 17.50 13.60
CA VAL A 639 -2.45 16.70 14.78
C VAL A 639 -1.83 17.30 16.03
N ILE A 640 -0.56 17.69 15.99
CA ILE A 640 0.14 18.39 17.08
C ILE A 640 -0.65 19.64 17.49
N LYS A 641 -0.95 20.51 16.51
CA LYS A 641 -1.74 21.72 16.71
C LYS A 641 -3.11 21.41 17.31
N ALA A 642 -3.78 20.35 16.88
CA ALA A 642 -5.08 19.97 17.40
C ALA A 642 -5.06 19.50 18.86
N VAL A 643 -3.99 18.84 19.29
CA VAL A 643 -3.81 18.45 20.70
C VAL A 643 -3.55 19.68 21.56
N GLU A 644 -2.68 20.60 21.11
CA GLU A 644 -2.38 21.86 21.80
C GLU A 644 -3.64 22.74 21.97
N GLU A 645 -4.44 22.84 20.91
CA GLU A 645 -5.72 23.57 20.89
C GLU A 645 -6.86 22.82 21.62
N LYS A 646 -6.59 21.63 22.19
CA LYS A 646 -7.58 20.77 22.87
C LYS A 646 -8.75 20.36 21.99
N ARG A 647 -8.56 20.35 20.67
CA ARG A 647 -9.50 19.74 19.71
C ARG A 647 -9.42 18.21 19.72
N LEU A 648 -8.27 17.66 20.10
CA LEU A 648 -8.09 16.24 20.42
C LEU A 648 -7.75 16.12 21.90
N THR A 649 -8.60 15.42 22.66
CA THR A 649 -8.45 15.27 24.12
C THR A 649 -8.28 13.82 24.56
N LYS A 650 -8.66 12.86 23.72
CA LYS A 650 -8.42 11.43 24.01
C LYS A 650 -6.93 11.11 23.96
N PRO A 651 -6.47 10.11 24.74
CA PRO A 651 -5.07 9.68 24.70
C PRO A 651 -4.65 9.27 23.30
N LEU A 652 -3.58 9.90 22.81
CA LEU A 652 -2.99 9.66 21.50
C LEU A 652 -1.68 8.88 21.66
N VAL A 653 -1.62 7.69 21.07
CA VAL A 653 -0.36 6.96 20.82
C VAL A 653 0.05 7.23 19.38
N ALA A 654 1.28 7.66 19.13
CA ALA A 654 1.72 8.02 17.80
C ALA A 654 3.13 7.52 17.49
N TRP A 655 3.36 7.09 16.25
CA TRP A 655 4.68 6.75 15.74
C TRP A 655 4.76 7.07 14.25
N CYS A 656 5.77 7.84 13.84
CA CYS A 656 6.13 8.06 12.44
C CYS A 656 7.27 7.12 12.05
N ILE A 657 7.05 6.31 11.01
CA ILE A 657 8.06 5.39 10.45
C ILE A 657 8.98 6.12 9.44
N GLY A 658 10.14 5.55 9.14
CA GLY A 658 11.15 6.13 8.23
C GLY A 658 12.25 6.89 8.96
N THR A 659 12.56 6.49 10.19
CA THR A 659 13.66 7.06 10.99
C THR A 659 15.04 6.78 10.38
N CYS A 660 15.17 5.74 9.55
CA CYS A 660 16.41 5.42 8.83
C CYS A 660 16.79 6.42 7.74
N SER A 661 15.85 7.26 7.27
CA SER A 661 16.07 8.20 6.16
C SER A 661 17.30 9.10 6.34
N GLY A 662 17.53 9.62 7.56
CA GLY A 662 18.68 10.46 7.87
C GLY A 662 20.02 9.72 8.02
N MET A 663 20.00 8.38 7.97
CA MET A 663 21.18 7.53 8.11
C MET A 663 21.78 7.12 6.75
N PHE A 664 21.07 7.38 5.65
CA PHE A 664 21.59 7.15 4.30
C PHE A 664 22.43 8.35 3.82
N SER A 665 23.40 8.08 2.93
CA SER A 665 24.27 9.11 2.35
C SER A 665 23.59 9.93 1.26
N SER A 666 22.57 9.36 0.61
CA SER A 666 21.75 9.97 -0.44
C SER A 666 20.27 9.82 -0.14
N GLU A 667 19.45 10.64 -0.78
CA GLU A 667 18.00 10.58 -0.66
C GLU A 667 17.46 9.23 -1.19
N VAL A 668 16.57 8.62 -0.41
CA VAL A 668 15.90 7.37 -0.76
C VAL A 668 14.41 7.64 -0.85
N GLN A 669 13.84 7.48 -2.05
CA GLN A 669 12.40 7.43 -2.24
C GLN A 669 11.89 6.08 -1.74
N PHE A 670 11.08 6.09 -0.69
CA PHE A 670 10.43 4.87 -0.21
C PHE A 670 9.24 4.49 -1.10
N GLY A 671 8.70 3.27 -0.91
CA GLY A 671 7.70 2.69 -1.80
C GLY A 671 6.40 3.49 -1.93
N HIS A 672 5.93 4.13 -0.85
CA HIS A 672 4.80 5.05 -0.94
C HIS A 672 5.21 6.36 -1.62
N ALA A 673 4.39 6.85 -2.56
CA ALA A 673 4.68 8.09 -3.29
C ALA A 673 4.87 9.31 -2.38
N GLY A 674 4.12 9.38 -1.27
CA GLY A 674 4.26 10.46 -0.29
C GLY A 674 5.49 10.38 0.61
N ALA A 675 6.23 9.27 0.61
CA ALA A 675 7.34 9.00 1.54
C ALA A 675 8.67 9.56 1.04
N CYS A 676 8.70 10.89 0.87
CA CYS A 676 9.86 11.69 0.45
C CYS A 676 9.99 12.89 1.38
N ALA A 677 11.14 13.04 2.06
CA ALA A 677 11.41 14.20 2.91
C ALA A 677 12.34 15.18 2.21
N ASN A 678 11.85 16.38 1.92
CA ASN A 678 12.63 17.45 1.28
C ASN A 678 13.19 18.46 2.31
N ALA A 679 12.78 18.36 3.59
CA ALA A 679 13.22 19.24 4.67
C ALA A 679 13.25 18.51 6.02
N GLU A 680 13.98 19.04 7.01
CA GLU A 680 14.09 18.44 8.35
C GLU A 680 12.71 18.21 8.98
N ARG A 681 11.78 19.16 8.78
CA ARG A 681 10.41 19.08 9.31
C ARG A 681 9.63 17.86 8.79
N GLU A 682 9.97 17.37 7.60
CA GLU A 682 9.32 16.21 6.98
C GLU A 682 9.92 14.86 7.45
N THR A 683 11.03 14.89 8.20
CA THR A 683 11.65 13.66 8.72
C THR A 683 10.81 13.02 9.82
N ALA A 684 10.76 11.69 9.84
CA ALA A 684 10.05 10.93 10.86
C ALA A 684 10.55 11.25 12.29
N LEU A 685 11.87 11.44 12.46
CA LEU A 685 12.47 11.81 13.74
C LEU A 685 12.02 13.18 14.23
N ALA A 686 11.94 14.20 13.37
CA ALA A 686 11.44 15.52 13.76
C ALA A 686 9.97 15.44 14.18
N LYS A 687 9.14 14.73 13.42
CA LYS A 687 7.71 14.52 13.74
C LYS A 687 7.52 13.78 15.07
N ASN A 688 8.25 12.68 15.30
CA ASN A 688 8.20 11.92 16.55
C ASN A 688 8.60 12.79 17.77
N ARG A 689 9.66 13.59 17.64
CA ARG A 689 10.06 14.55 18.69
C ARG A 689 8.96 15.58 18.97
N ALA A 690 8.36 16.14 17.92
CA ALA A 690 7.32 17.15 18.06
C ALA A 690 6.02 16.58 18.66
N LEU A 691 5.61 15.37 18.28
CA LEU A 691 4.49 14.65 18.89
C LEU A 691 4.74 14.35 20.38
N ALA A 692 5.94 13.91 20.74
CA ALA A 692 6.28 13.66 22.14
C ALA A 692 6.28 14.94 22.98
N ALA A 693 6.71 16.07 22.42
CA ALA A 693 6.77 17.36 23.12
C ALA A 693 5.38 17.88 23.55
N ILE A 694 4.32 17.54 22.80
CA ILE A 694 2.94 17.92 23.14
C ILE A 694 2.22 16.88 24.03
N GLY A 695 2.94 15.86 24.51
CA GLY A 695 2.41 14.86 25.45
C GLY A 695 1.73 13.65 24.81
N ALA A 696 1.86 13.46 23.49
CA ALA A 696 1.45 12.20 22.86
C ALA A 696 2.36 11.05 23.34
N HIS A 697 1.81 9.84 23.42
CA HIS A 697 2.57 8.65 23.78
C HIS A 697 3.35 8.15 22.56
N VAL A 698 4.63 8.48 22.49
CA VAL A 698 5.53 8.07 21.38
C VAL A 698 6.52 7.00 21.87
N PRO A 699 6.59 5.82 21.24
CA PRO A 699 7.55 4.78 21.61
C PRO A 699 8.98 5.14 21.16
N GLN A 700 9.99 4.38 21.61
CA GLN A 700 11.38 4.59 21.16
C GLN A 700 11.61 4.03 19.75
N SER A 701 10.94 2.93 19.44
CA SER A 701 10.98 2.26 18.15
C SER A 701 9.60 1.67 17.83
N PHE A 702 9.39 1.19 16.60
CA PHE A 702 8.15 0.49 16.25
C PHE A 702 7.94 -0.77 17.11
N ASP A 703 9.00 -1.44 17.57
CA ASP A 703 8.95 -2.65 18.38
C ASP A 703 8.26 -2.45 19.73
N ASP A 704 8.35 -1.23 20.28
CA ASP A 704 7.78 -0.88 21.58
C ASP A 704 6.33 -0.37 21.48
N LEU A 705 5.79 -0.23 20.26
CA LEU A 705 4.45 0.34 20.03
C LEU A 705 3.36 -0.48 20.73
N GLY A 706 3.42 -1.81 20.64
CA GLY A 706 2.43 -2.69 21.26
C GLY A 706 2.41 -2.60 22.79
N ASP A 707 3.58 -2.50 23.40
CA ASP A 707 3.72 -2.37 24.86
C ASP A 707 3.21 -1.01 25.34
N LEU A 708 3.50 0.06 24.59
CA LEU A 708 3.00 1.39 24.90
C LEU A 708 1.47 1.47 24.77
N ILE A 709 0.89 0.88 23.71
CA ILE A 709 -0.57 0.77 23.54
C ILE A 709 -1.19 0.03 24.74
N ARG A 710 -0.62 -1.12 25.13
CA ARG A 710 -1.10 -1.92 26.27
C ARG A 710 -1.09 -1.11 27.57
N LYS A 711 -0.01 -0.36 27.82
CA LYS A 711 0.13 0.48 28.99
C LYS A 711 -0.97 1.53 29.06
N VAL A 712 -1.15 2.32 28.00
CA VAL A 712 -2.18 3.38 27.92
C VAL A 712 -3.59 2.79 28.09
N TYR A 713 -3.87 1.67 27.43
CA TYR A 713 -5.14 0.96 27.59
C TYR A 713 -5.40 0.51 29.03
N THR A 714 -4.39 -0.07 29.68
CA THR A 714 -4.49 -0.54 31.08
C THR A 714 -4.77 0.63 32.03
N ASP A 715 -4.13 1.77 31.81
CA ASP A 715 -4.39 2.99 32.59
C ASP A 715 -5.83 3.48 32.43
N LEU A 716 -6.41 3.38 31.23
CA LEU A 716 -7.82 3.73 30.97
C LEU A 716 -8.81 2.76 31.61
N VAL A 717 -8.48 1.47 31.64
CA VAL A 717 -9.27 0.45 32.37
C VAL A 717 -9.23 0.72 33.88
N ASN A 718 -8.04 0.99 34.43
CA ASN A 718 -7.88 1.30 35.86
C ASN A 718 -8.61 2.58 36.28
N LYS A 719 -8.76 3.55 35.37
CA LYS A 719 -9.55 4.78 35.57
C LYS A 719 -11.06 4.58 35.38
N GLY A 720 -11.51 3.39 34.99
CA GLY A 720 -12.93 3.12 34.68
C GLY A 720 -13.42 3.78 33.39
N SER A 721 -12.51 4.31 32.55
CA SER A 721 -12.87 4.91 31.25
C SER A 721 -13.18 3.86 30.18
N ILE A 722 -12.64 2.65 30.36
CA ILE A 722 -12.92 1.46 29.55
C ILE A 722 -13.38 0.35 30.48
N GLU A 723 -14.54 -0.23 30.19
CA GLU A 723 -15.05 -1.43 30.85
C GLU A 723 -15.04 -2.59 29.84
N PRO A 724 -14.06 -3.51 29.92
CA PRO A 724 -13.97 -4.64 29.00
C PRO A 724 -15.22 -5.53 29.07
N GLN A 725 -15.80 -5.82 27.91
CA GLN A 725 -16.98 -6.67 27.81
C GLN A 725 -16.58 -8.15 27.70
N PRO A 726 -17.41 -9.09 28.16
CA PRO A 726 -17.21 -10.51 27.93
C PRO A 726 -17.15 -10.84 26.43
N GLU A 727 -16.24 -11.74 26.05
CA GLU A 727 -16.09 -12.15 24.65
C GLU A 727 -17.30 -12.99 24.20
N VAL A 728 -17.85 -12.67 23.03
CA VAL A 728 -18.99 -13.40 22.45
C VAL A 728 -18.51 -14.19 21.23
N PRO A 729 -18.51 -15.54 21.29
CA PRO A 729 -18.00 -16.37 20.19
C PRO A 729 -18.71 -16.05 18.88
N PRO A 730 -18.01 -15.85 17.74
CA PRO A 730 -18.65 -15.51 16.47
C PRO A 730 -19.47 -16.68 15.90
N PRO A 731 -20.44 -16.41 15.02
CA PRO A 731 -21.08 -17.44 14.21
C PRO A 731 -20.04 -18.23 13.42
N THR A 732 -20.18 -19.55 13.35
CA THR A 732 -19.31 -20.41 12.55
C THR A 732 -19.62 -20.23 11.07
N VAL A 733 -18.60 -19.92 10.27
CA VAL A 733 -18.69 -19.93 8.80
C VAL A 733 -18.08 -21.25 8.30
N PRO A 734 -18.75 -21.97 7.38
CA PRO A 734 -18.18 -23.17 6.79
C PRO A 734 -16.84 -22.86 6.12
N MET A 735 -15.89 -23.77 6.28
CA MET A 735 -14.61 -23.67 5.57
C MET A 735 -14.85 -23.84 4.06
N ASP A 736 -14.24 -22.97 3.25
CA ASP A 736 -14.29 -23.10 1.79
C ASP A 736 -13.69 -24.46 1.37
N TYR A 737 -14.38 -25.18 0.48
CA TYR A 737 -13.94 -26.48 -0.03
C TYR A 737 -12.53 -26.42 -0.66
N SER A 738 -12.22 -25.34 -1.38
CA SER A 738 -10.90 -25.14 -1.99
C SER A 738 -9.80 -25.04 -0.94
N TRP A 739 -10.09 -24.38 0.19
CA TRP A 739 -9.19 -24.25 1.33
C TRP A 739 -9.05 -25.55 2.12
N ALA A 740 -10.17 -26.25 2.37
CA ALA A 740 -10.16 -27.56 3.02
C ALA A 740 -9.34 -28.59 2.23
N ARG A 741 -9.41 -28.54 0.89
CA ARG A 741 -8.66 -29.41 -0.02
C ARG A 741 -7.16 -29.15 -0.01
N THR A 742 -6.72 -27.91 0.20
CA THR A 742 -5.30 -27.56 0.34
C THR A 742 -4.76 -27.82 1.74
N SER A 743 -5.62 -28.00 2.75
CA SER A 743 -5.24 -28.14 4.17
C SER A 743 -5.14 -29.60 4.65
N ASP A 744 -5.12 -30.60 3.75
CA ASP A 744 -5.03 -32.05 4.04
C ASP A 744 -6.14 -32.64 4.94
N HIS A 745 -7.33 -32.03 5.02
CA HIS A 745 -8.39 -32.46 5.95
C HIS A 745 -9.45 -33.43 5.37
N GLU A 746 -9.35 -33.88 4.11
CA GLU A 746 -10.22 -34.94 3.55
C GLU A 746 -9.46 -35.99 2.71
N PRO A 747 -9.74 -37.31 2.88
CA PRO A 747 -9.17 -38.35 2.02
C PRO A 747 -9.75 -38.28 0.60
N ARG A 748 -8.85 -38.33 -0.40
CA ARG A 748 -9.18 -38.34 -1.83
C ARG A 748 -10.21 -39.44 -2.15
N ARG A 749 -11.46 -39.07 -2.45
CA ARG A 749 -12.35 -39.94 -3.25
C ARG A 749 -12.04 -39.71 -4.72
N GLY A 750 -11.39 -40.70 -5.33
CA GLY A 750 -10.97 -40.66 -6.73
C GLY A 750 -12.16 -40.56 -7.69
N GLN A 751 -12.15 -39.52 -8.52
CA GLN A 751 -12.69 -39.56 -9.87
C GLN A 751 -11.58 -39.10 -10.80
N ALA A 752 -11.31 -39.89 -11.83
CA ALA A 752 -10.30 -39.60 -12.85
C ALA A 752 -10.64 -38.27 -13.56
N PRO A 753 -9.65 -37.41 -13.84
CA PRO A 753 -9.89 -36.17 -14.57
C PRO A 753 -10.25 -36.45 -16.04
N SER A 754 -11.20 -35.69 -16.57
CA SER A 754 -11.59 -35.71 -17.98
C SER A 754 -10.48 -35.08 -18.87
N PRO A 755 -10.39 -35.43 -20.17
CA PRO A 755 -9.21 -35.14 -21.00
C PRO A 755 -9.04 -33.68 -21.45
N GLN A 756 -9.66 -32.70 -20.79
CA GLN A 756 -9.56 -31.28 -21.17
C GLN A 756 -8.68 -30.43 -20.21
N GLN A 757 -8.07 -31.05 -19.20
CA GLN A 757 -7.06 -30.44 -18.34
C GLN A 757 -5.74 -31.23 -18.40
N MET A 758 -5.09 -31.21 -19.57
CA MET A 758 -3.66 -31.52 -19.69
C MET A 758 -3.04 -30.56 -20.69
N THR A 759 -2.34 -29.54 -20.18
CA THR A 759 -1.24 -28.91 -20.91
C THR A 759 0.05 -29.58 -20.45
N TYR A 760 0.84 -30.02 -21.44
CA TYR A 760 2.13 -30.74 -21.37
C TYR A 760 2.06 -32.27 -21.19
N TYR A 761 2.30 -32.96 -22.31
CA TYR A 761 2.80 -34.34 -22.34
C TYR A 761 4.26 -34.38 -21.85
N PRO A 762 4.69 -35.40 -21.08
CA PRO A 762 6.09 -35.62 -20.78
C PRO A 762 6.73 -36.39 -21.94
N THR A 763 7.38 -35.70 -22.86
CA THR A 763 8.39 -36.33 -23.72
C THR A 763 9.73 -36.25 -23.03
N THR A 764 10.27 -37.43 -22.72
CA THR A 764 11.68 -37.68 -22.37
C THR A 764 12.63 -36.82 -23.20
N PHE A 765 13.32 -35.89 -22.55
CA PHE A 765 14.43 -35.15 -23.13
C PHE A 765 15.67 -36.05 -23.16
N VAL A 766 16.06 -36.50 -24.35
CA VAL A 766 17.47 -36.77 -24.67
C VAL A 766 18.04 -35.45 -25.19
N SER A 767 19.18 -35.03 -24.66
CA SER A 767 19.86 -33.78 -24.97
C SER A 767 20.22 -33.65 -26.45
N THR A 768 19.70 -32.64 -27.13
CA THR A 768 20.18 -32.21 -28.44
C THR A 768 21.13 -31.03 -28.28
N SER A 769 22.37 -31.33 -27.92
CA SER A 769 23.52 -30.44 -28.15
C SER A 769 24.65 -31.27 -28.74
N GLU A 770 24.41 -31.87 -29.91
CA GLU A 770 25.47 -32.33 -30.81
C GLU A 770 24.84 -32.86 -32.11
N ARG A 771 25.50 -32.56 -33.23
CA ARG A 771 25.28 -33.05 -34.62
C ARG A 771 24.53 -32.12 -35.57
N SER A 772 25.29 -31.16 -36.07
CA SER A 772 25.34 -30.85 -37.50
C SER A 772 25.78 -32.07 -38.32
N SER A 773 24.97 -32.50 -39.30
CA SER A 773 25.33 -33.00 -40.64
C SER A 773 24.31 -34.01 -41.19
N ASP A 774 23.83 -33.72 -42.39
CA ASP A 774 23.28 -34.61 -43.44
C ASP A 774 21.79 -35.05 -43.50
N HIS A 775 21.33 -34.93 -44.75
CA HIS A 775 20.07 -35.14 -45.49
C HIS A 775 19.04 -36.25 -45.14
N PRO A 776 17.81 -36.17 -45.74
CA PRO A 776 16.60 -36.88 -45.29
C PRO A 776 16.20 -38.10 -46.15
N ARG A 777 15.38 -39.03 -45.60
CA ARG A 777 14.12 -39.57 -46.19
C ARG A 777 13.54 -40.85 -45.51
N ARG A 778 12.20 -40.80 -45.37
CA ARG A 778 11.13 -41.82 -45.61
C ARG A 778 10.87 -43.00 -44.65
N GLY A 779 9.56 -43.12 -44.34
CA GLY A 779 8.78 -44.35 -44.16
C GLY A 779 8.30 -44.53 -42.72
N GLY A 780 7.03 -44.69 -42.36
CA GLY A 780 5.78 -44.88 -43.09
C GLY A 780 4.71 -45.38 -42.09
N ILE A 781 3.48 -45.50 -42.57
CA ILE A 781 2.36 -46.36 -42.11
C ILE A 781 1.06 -45.57 -41.97
N THR A 782 0.02 -46.20 -42.52
CA THR A 782 -1.19 -45.71 -43.16
C THR A 782 -2.46 -46.07 -42.39
N HIS A 783 -3.45 -45.18 -42.51
CA HIS A 783 -4.92 -45.27 -42.42
C HIS A 783 -5.66 -46.62 -42.29
N LEU A 784 -6.84 -46.59 -41.63
CA LEU A 784 -8.23 -46.64 -42.22
C LEU A 784 -9.29 -46.92 -41.09
N PRO A 785 -10.63 -46.80 -41.29
CA PRO A 785 -11.42 -45.59 -41.62
C PRO A 785 -12.80 -45.47 -40.88
N ASP A 786 -13.48 -44.33 -41.03
CA ASP A 786 -14.89 -44.08 -40.67
C ASP A 786 -15.89 -44.37 -41.82
N ARG A 787 -17.11 -44.86 -41.50
CA ARG A 787 -18.38 -44.63 -42.26
C ARG A 787 -19.62 -44.92 -41.40
N CYS A 788 -20.59 -44.00 -41.31
CA CYS A 788 -21.94 -44.08 -41.91
C CYS A 788 -22.97 -43.03 -41.40
N TRP A 789 -23.35 -42.10 -42.30
CA TRP A 789 -24.72 -41.68 -42.70
C TRP A 789 -25.91 -41.71 -41.70
N SER A 790 -26.56 -40.55 -41.45
CA SER A 790 -27.74 -40.06 -42.23
C SER A 790 -28.72 -39.14 -41.45
N ARG A 791 -29.39 -38.26 -42.24
CA ARG A 791 -30.71 -37.59 -42.06
C ARG A 791 -30.79 -36.14 -41.50
N LEU A 792 -30.86 -35.22 -42.48
CA LEU A 792 -31.68 -33.99 -42.60
C LEU A 792 -33.18 -34.19 -42.20
N PRO A 793 -34.01 -33.13 -41.93
CA PRO A 793 -34.22 -32.00 -42.87
C PRO A 793 -34.66 -30.59 -42.35
N THR A 794 -34.45 -29.60 -43.25
CA THR A 794 -35.26 -28.37 -43.53
C THR A 794 -35.37 -27.29 -42.43
N LYS A 795 -35.36 -25.97 -42.65
CA LYS A 795 -35.56 -25.07 -43.81
C LYS A 795 -35.19 -23.65 -43.32
N GLU A 796 -34.56 -22.79 -44.13
CA GLU A 796 -34.89 -21.35 -44.22
C GLU A 796 -34.15 -20.68 -45.40
N PRO A 797 -34.77 -19.70 -46.11
CA PRO A 797 -34.16 -19.03 -47.25
C PRO A 797 -33.47 -17.72 -46.83
N LYS A 798 -32.39 -17.33 -47.53
CA LYS A 798 -31.86 -15.96 -47.49
C LYS A 798 -31.96 -15.33 -48.88
N ASN A 799 -32.56 -14.15 -48.88
CA ASN A 799 -32.52 -13.15 -49.95
C ASN A 799 -31.13 -12.50 -50.03
N ASP A 800 -30.72 -12.26 -51.27
CA ASP A 800 -29.73 -11.29 -51.75
C ASP A 800 -30.48 -9.96 -52.08
N PRO A 801 -29.89 -8.86 -52.60
CA PRO A 801 -28.48 -8.41 -52.62
C PRO A 801 -28.30 -6.89 -52.30
N GLU A 802 -27.03 -6.45 -52.38
CA GLU A 802 -26.55 -5.14 -52.91
C GLU A 802 -26.83 -3.83 -52.14
N ARG A 803 -25.81 -3.34 -51.40
CA ARG A 803 -24.91 -2.25 -51.83
C ARG A 803 -23.76 -2.01 -50.85
#